data_AF-A8GZY5-F1
#
_entry.id   AF-A8GZY5-F1
#
_cell.length_a   1.000
_cell.length_b   1.000
_cell.length_c   1.000
_cell.angle_alpha   90.00
_cell.angle_beta   90.00
_cell.angle_gamma   90.00
#
_symmetry.space_group_name_H-M   'P 1'
#
loop_
_entity.id
_entity.type
_entity.pdbx_description
1 polymer ?
#
loop_
_entity_poly.entity_id
_entity_poly.type
_entity_poly.pdbx_seq_one_letter_code
_entity_poly.pdbx_strand_id
1 'polypeptide(L)'
;MHNHNELTQVYLDANATTPVLPEAAAAALAAMQTLFGNPSSSHITGLQAKHLMEQTRTRAHTLLGTGEGKLIFTSGATEGIQTAILSALLAAKKQIQTGQTYKLLYGATEHKAVPESLKHWLTVLDIPAQIMAIPVDEFGILDYEFIAQHVPNALMICTMAVNNETGVFQDLKQLEKTIRDANPDTFWMVDCVQALGKTALNLAQTSIDYAPFSGHKLYAPKGIGFVYIRDGAPFTPFIAGGGQESGLRSGTENLPGMAALNVIFKMLQCPQDSAFSDQQTLQGYRQQIADTLTECFPRIVFNNSFEHSVPTTINFAVPSFSSKEIMDLFDAANIRVSSGSACSSKVTRSFVLDAMGLPAWQSESAIRMSFGPAMTQADVDIACERIKTASQALTQSCMVLDRSRDIDDKTPLDGLLQLGAGASCTWIYVDNNSKQAVIIDPLPELQHRLDTLLQCQQLEVKAIIDTHGHADHVSGRDVLANRYLANQDSDILGWPYQTQTVEHLGIQYESIEIGSLQLVKVPTPGHTADSISLILCPLNLGDKTLHQQAKFAFCGDTILMGSLGRTNFDSSSSQALFHSLKLLNCTINPATLICASHDYNHEFTTTLPAEMSRNTLLNAVLMDQVSVDDFIARKAKLDSHLNDEVGTEIMCGAYVGSCDKSAIKEYDAKSLAAAIDSKDEVRIIDIREPHEYALSHPQESSQNVPLTRLVQFIHEQQHQKDKPWVLVCRSGSRSMVAAQAMHRLGFSQISHLKGGYALSH
;
A
#
# COMPACT_ATOMS: atom_id res chain seq x y z
N MET A 1 17.47 -5.93 33.88
CA MET A 1 17.56 -6.77 32.66
C MET A 1 16.39 -7.74 32.69
N HIS A 2 15.20 -7.28 32.33
CA HIS A 2 14.09 -8.17 31.98
C HIS A 2 14.22 -8.43 30.49
N ASN A 3 14.39 -9.70 30.12
CA ASN A 3 14.44 -10.15 28.75
C ASN A 3 13.18 -9.65 28.02
N HIS A 4 13.39 -8.73 27.09
CA HIS A 4 12.45 -8.51 26.01
C HIS A 4 12.26 -9.86 25.31
N ASN A 5 11.05 -10.41 25.32
CA ASN A 5 10.68 -11.30 24.23
C ASN A 5 10.41 -10.40 23.01
N GLU A 6 11.48 -9.88 22.40
CA GLU A 6 11.36 -9.34 21.04
C GLU A 6 10.76 -10.45 20.20
N LEU A 7 9.59 -10.20 19.62
CA LEU A 7 8.94 -11.17 18.77
C LEU A 7 9.87 -11.44 17.59
N THR A 8 10.22 -12.71 17.37
CA THR A 8 11.02 -13.11 16.22
C THR A 8 10.29 -12.78 14.93
N GLN A 9 11.02 -12.26 13.94
CA GLN A 9 10.45 -11.91 12.65
C GLN A 9 9.92 -13.16 11.92
N VAL A 10 8.66 -13.10 11.49
CA VAL A 10 8.06 -14.04 10.54
C VAL A 10 8.14 -13.43 9.13
N TYR A 11 8.97 -14.00 8.25
CA TYR A 11 9.19 -13.45 6.92
C TYR A 11 8.40 -14.20 5.84
N LEU A 12 7.27 -13.63 5.40
CA LEU A 12 6.39 -14.18 4.36
C LEU A 12 6.41 -13.30 3.08
N ASP A 13 7.59 -12.86 2.66
CA ASP A 13 7.80 -12.12 1.40
C ASP A 13 8.92 -12.73 0.52
N ALA A 14 9.07 -14.05 0.54
CA ALA A 14 10.11 -14.78 -0.19
C ALA A 14 10.06 -14.59 -1.71
N ASN A 15 8.89 -14.27 -2.30
CA ASN A 15 8.78 -13.97 -3.72
C ASN A 15 9.43 -12.62 -4.07
N ALA A 16 9.58 -11.67 -3.15
CA ALA A 16 10.37 -10.46 -3.36
C ALA A 16 11.87 -10.77 -3.26
N THR A 17 12.29 -11.41 -2.16
CA THR A 17 13.65 -11.91 -1.97
C THR A 17 13.66 -12.91 -0.82
N THR A 18 14.63 -13.81 -0.78
CA THR A 18 14.85 -14.71 0.36
C THR A 18 16.04 -14.24 1.21
N PRO A 19 16.08 -14.53 2.52
CA PRO A 19 17.32 -14.44 3.30
C PRO A 19 18.38 -15.40 2.73
N VAL A 20 19.67 -15.10 2.93
CA VAL A 20 20.75 -16.01 2.51
C VAL A 20 20.84 -17.13 3.53
N LEU A 21 20.84 -18.39 3.08
CA LEU A 21 21.02 -19.53 4.00
C LEU A 21 22.41 -19.48 4.66
N PRO A 22 22.54 -19.87 5.94
CA PRO A 22 23.82 -19.82 6.66
C PRO A 22 24.98 -20.50 5.92
N GLU A 23 24.74 -21.65 5.31
CA GLU A 23 25.73 -22.42 4.55
C GLU A 23 26.14 -21.70 3.26
N ALA A 24 25.19 -21.05 2.59
CA ALA A 24 25.46 -20.24 1.40
C ALA A 24 26.25 -18.98 1.76
N ALA A 25 25.93 -18.34 2.88
CA ALA A 25 26.67 -17.20 3.41
C ALA A 25 28.11 -17.58 3.80
N ALA A 26 28.29 -18.73 4.47
CA ALA A 26 29.60 -19.26 4.82
C ALA A 26 30.46 -19.55 3.58
N ALA A 27 29.87 -20.13 2.52
CA ALA A 27 30.56 -20.37 1.25
C ALA A 27 30.96 -19.06 0.56
N ALA A 28 30.08 -18.05 0.54
CA ALA A 28 30.41 -16.73 0.00
C ALA A 28 31.55 -16.07 0.79
N LEU A 29 31.52 -16.15 2.12
CA LEU A 29 32.58 -15.62 2.98
C LEU A 29 33.92 -16.31 2.73
N ALA A 30 33.92 -17.64 2.63
CA ALA A 30 35.11 -18.42 2.30
C ALA A 30 35.70 -18.04 0.93
N ALA A 31 34.84 -17.80 -0.07
CA ALA A 31 35.25 -17.30 -1.38
C ALA A 31 35.86 -15.90 -1.33
N MET A 32 35.40 -15.03 -0.42
CA MET A 32 35.99 -13.70 -0.23
C MET A 32 37.32 -13.73 0.52
N GLN A 33 37.47 -14.59 1.53
CA GLN A 33 38.63 -14.57 2.44
C GLN A 33 39.74 -15.55 2.05
N THR A 34 39.37 -16.75 1.62
CA THR A 34 40.31 -17.89 1.49
C THR A 34 40.43 -18.43 0.07
N LEU A 35 39.37 -18.34 -0.74
CA LEU A 35 39.34 -18.78 -2.15
C LEU A 35 39.20 -17.59 -3.11
N PHE A 36 39.79 -16.43 -2.78
CA PHE A 36 39.62 -15.14 -3.46
C PHE A 36 40.26 -15.03 -4.86
N GLY A 37 40.79 -16.13 -5.40
CA GLY A 37 41.53 -16.12 -6.65
C GLY A 37 40.71 -15.64 -7.84
N ASN A 38 41.37 -15.04 -8.82
CA ASN A 38 40.76 -14.75 -10.11
C ASN A 38 40.74 -16.05 -10.97
N PRO A 39 39.58 -16.52 -11.46
CA PRO A 39 39.48 -17.74 -12.28
C PRO A 39 40.33 -17.74 -13.56
N SER A 40 40.73 -16.56 -14.04
CA SER A 40 41.59 -16.39 -15.22
C SER A 40 43.08 -16.58 -14.92
N SER A 41 43.49 -16.64 -13.65
CA SER A 41 44.89 -16.82 -13.26
C SER A 41 45.34 -18.28 -13.35
N SER A 42 46.55 -18.52 -13.82
CA SER A 42 47.14 -19.86 -13.97
C SER A 42 47.74 -20.45 -12.69
N HIS A 43 47.94 -19.65 -11.65
CA HIS A 43 48.46 -20.11 -10.35
C HIS A 43 47.38 -20.86 -9.54
N ILE A 44 47.80 -21.61 -8.52
CA ILE A 44 46.91 -22.50 -7.74
C ILE A 44 45.66 -21.80 -7.21
N THR A 45 45.77 -20.56 -6.72
CA THR A 45 44.62 -19.77 -6.23
C THR A 45 43.59 -19.49 -7.33
N GLY A 46 44.04 -19.23 -8.56
CA GLY A 46 43.14 -19.03 -9.71
C GLY A 46 42.52 -20.34 -10.19
N LEU A 47 43.30 -21.43 -10.19
CA LEU A 47 42.79 -22.77 -10.52
C LEU A 47 41.72 -23.24 -9.52
N GLN A 48 41.88 -22.96 -8.23
CA GLN A 48 40.87 -23.24 -7.21
C GLN A 48 39.58 -22.46 -7.44
N ALA A 49 39.68 -21.16 -7.76
CA ALA A 49 38.54 -20.32 -8.09
C ALA A 49 37.81 -20.82 -9.36
N LYS A 50 38.57 -21.15 -10.42
CA LYS A 50 38.03 -21.75 -11.64
C LYS A 50 37.32 -23.08 -11.36
N HIS A 51 37.89 -23.92 -10.51
CA HIS A 51 37.28 -25.19 -10.13
C HIS A 51 35.91 -24.97 -9.45
N LEU A 52 35.80 -24.02 -8.52
CA LEU A 52 34.53 -23.67 -7.87
C LEU A 52 33.48 -23.18 -8.86
N MET A 53 33.88 -22.32 -9.80
CA MET A 53 33.00 -21.85 -10.87
C MET A 53 32.47 -23.01 -11.74
N GLU A 54 33.35 -23.89 -12.22
CA GLU A 54 32.94 -25.03 -13.06
C GLU A 54 32.11 -26.07 -12.30
N GLN A 55 32.41 -26.30 -11.01
CA GLN A 55 31.57 -27.13 -10.15
C GLN A 55 30.16 -26.54 -10.03
N THR A 56 30.05 -25.22 -9.80
CA THR A 56 28.77 -24.52 -9.71
C THR A 56 27.97 -24.69 -11.00
N ARG A 57 28.63 -24.50 -12.15
CA ARG A 57 28.02 -24.68 -13.48
C ARG A 57 27.55 -26.11 -13.71
N THR A 58 28.38 -27.10 -13.36
CA THR A 58 28.05 -28.54 -13.48
C THR A 58 26.81 -28.90 -12.66
N ARG A 59 26.70 -28.36 -11.43
CA ARG A 59 25.49 -28.56 -10.62
C ARG A 59 24.26 -27.93 -11.24
N ALA A 60 24.37 -26.71 -11.74
CA ALA A 60 23.27 -26.05 -12.43
C ALA A 60 22.82 -26.87 -13.67
N HIS A 61 23.76 -27.37 -14.48
CA HIS A 61 23.46 -28.25 -15.62
C HIS A 61 22.67 -29.50 -15.21
N THR A 62 23.12 -30.16 -14.14
CA THR A 62 22.48 -31.37 -13.62
C THR A 62 21.09 -31.07 -13.05
N LEU A 63 20.96 -29.98 -12.30
CA LEU A 63 19.71 -29.57 -11.64
C LEU A 63 18.62 -29.18 -12.66
N LEU A 64 19.00 -28.49 -13.74
CA LEU A 64 18.06 -27.99 -14.74
C LEU A 64 17.84 -28.95 -15.92
N GLY A 65 18.62 -30.03 -16.02
CA GLY A 65 18.59 -30.94 -17.15
C GLY A 65 18.82 -30.21 -18.47
N THR A 66 19.97 -29.55 -18.63
CA THR A 66 20.21 -28.61 -19.76
C THR A 66 20.55 -29.28 -21.09
N GLY A 67 20.95 -30.56 -21.07
CA GLY A 67 21.54 -31.22 -22.24
C GLY A 67 22.79 -30.48 -22.73
N GLU A 68 22.91 -30.30 -24.05
CA GLU A 68 24.00 -29.56 -24.71
C GLU A 68 23.87 -28.03 -24.59
N GLY A 69 22.76 -27.53 -24.02
CA GLY A 69 22.57 -26.09 -23.83
C GLY A 69 23.55 -25.49 -22.83
N LYS A 70 23.86 -24.20 -23.01
CA LYS A 70 24.85 -23.46 -22.24
C LYS A 70 24.22 -22.77 -21.04
N LEU A 71 25.01 -22.58 -19.99
CA LEU A 71 24.66 -21.76 -18.84
C LEU A 71 25.67 -20.63 -18.69
N ILE A 72 25.20 -19.41 -18.53
CA ILE A 72 26.02 -18.21 -18.35
C ILE A 72 25.62 -17.54 -17.04
N PHE A 73 26.58 -17.21 -16.19
CA PHE A 73 26.31 -16.43 -14.98
C PHE A 73 26.18 -14.94 -15.28
N THR A 74 25.21 -14.29 -14.64
CA THR A 74 24.85 -12.88 -14.81
C THR A 74 24.77 -12.20 -13.44
N SER A 75 24.55 -10.88 -13.40
CA SER A 75 24.28 -10.17 -12.13
C SER A 75 22.88 -10.45 -11.55
N GLY A 76 21.99 -11.08 -12.32
CA GLY A 76 20.61 -11.36 -11.92
C GLY A 76 19.73 -11.68 -13.13
N ALA A 77 18.46 -12.00 -12.86
CA ALA A 77 17.51 -12.35 -13.92
C ALA A 77 17.23 -11.20 -14.89
N THR A 78 17.21 -9.95 -14.43
CA THR A 78 17.03 -8.79 -15.32
C THR A 78 18.13 -8.72 -16.39
N GLU A 79 19.40 -8.96 -16.05
CA GLU A 79 20.49 -9.07 -17.04
C GLU A 79 20.26 -10.27 -17.97
N GLY A 80 19.80 -11.40 -17.44
CA GLY A 80 19.46 -12.59 -18.24
C GLY A 80 18.34 -12.35 -19.27
N ILE A 81 17.24 -11.71 -18.84
CA ILE A 81 16.11 -11.31 -19.69
C ILE A 81 16.58 -10.40 -20.82
N GLN A 82 17.36 -9.36 -20.48
CA GLN A 82 17.92 -8.43 -21.45
C GLN A 82 18.84 -9.13 -22.45
N THR A 83 19.69 -10.06 -21.99
CA THR A 83 20.59 -10.86 -22.83
C THR A 83 19.82 -11.73 -23.81
N ALA A 84 18.76 -12.41 -23.34
CA ALA A 84 17.90 -13.26 -24.16
C ALA A 84 17.18 -12.45 -25.25
N ILE A 85 16.51 -11.36 -24.86
CA ILE A 85 15.79 -10.48 -25.77
C ILE A 85 16.72 -9.87 -26.82
N LEU A 86 17.88 -9.33 -26.41
CA LEU A 86 18.86 -8.77 -27.33
C LEU A 86 19.34 -9.81 -28.35
N SER A 87 19.65 -11.03 -27.87
CA SER A 87 20.16 -12.12 -28.72
C SER A 87 19.13 -12.56 -29.76
N ALA A 88 17.89 -12.78 -29.34
CA ALA A 88 16.79 -13.17 -30.22
C ALA A 88 16.49 -12.08 -31.26
N LEU A 89 16.37 -10.82 -30.82
CA LEU A 89 16.01 -9.70 -31.70
C LEU A 89 17.10 -9.39 -32.74
N LEU A 90 18.38 -9.47 -32.38
CA LEU A 90 19.48 -9.29 -33.34
C LEU A 90 19.51 -10.38 -34.41
N ALA A 91 19.17 -11.62 -34.05
CA ALA A 91 19.05 -12.71 -35.01
C ALA A 91 17.82 -12.53 -35.91
N ALA A 92 16.66 -12.26 -35.30
CA ALA A 92 15.40 -12.01 -35.98
C ALA A 92 15.50 -10.85 -36.99
N LYS A 93 16.19 -9.75 -36.63
CA LYS A 93 16.38 -8.58 -37.49
C LYS A 93 17.00 -8.94 -38.85
N LYS A 94 17.85 -9.97 -38.92
CA LYS A 94 18.49 -10.41 -40.17
C LYS A 94 17.53 -11.09 -41.14
N GLN A 95 16.35 -11.50 -40.67
CA GLN A 95 15.34 -12.25 -41.42
C GLN A 95 14.09 -11.42 -41.73
N ILE A 96 14.04 -10.16 -41.29
CA ILE A 96 12.90 -9.26 -41.51
C ILE A 96 12.76 -8.95 -43.00
N GLN A 97 11.55 -9.16 -43.52
CA GLN A 97 11.18 -8.87 -44.89
C GLN A 97 10.41 -7.56 -45.00
N THR A 98 10.70 -6.77 -46.03
CA THR A 98 9.98 -5.53 -46.31
C THR A 98 8.51 -5.80 -46.60
N GLY A 99 7.61 -5.10 -45.92
CA GLY A 99 6.16 -5.19 -46.14
C GLY A 99 5.44 -6.23 -45.27
N GLN A 100 6.16 -7.03 -44.47
CA GLN A 100 5.57 -7.93 -43.49
C GLN A 100 5.43 -7.23 -42.12
N THR A 101 4.33 -7.49 -41.42
CA THR A 101 4.11 -7.01 -40.05
C THR A 101 4.52 -8.08 -39.06
N TYR A 102 5.52 -7.78 -38.24
CA TYR A 102 6.03 -8.67 -37.20
C TYR A 102 5.48 -8.33 -35.82
N LYS A 103 5.52 -9.30 -34.91
CA LYS A 103 5.03 -9.16 -33.54
C LYS A 103 6.09 -9.59 -32.52
N LEU A 104 6.05 -9.00 -31.33
CA LEU A 104 6.72 -9.47 -30.11
C LEU A 104 5.64 -9.76 -29.07
N LEU A 105 5.56 -11.00 -28.63
CA LEU A 105 4.52 -11.43 -27.71
C LEU A 105 5.10 -11.56 -26.29
N TYR A 106 4.35 -11.16 -25.28
CA TYR A 106 4.71 -11.41 -23.88
C TYR A 106 3.46 -11.69 -23.05
N GLY A 107 3.54 -12.50 -22.00
CA GLY A 107 2.41 -12.70 -21.08
C GLY A 107 1.94 -11.40 -20.43
N ALA A 108 0.62 -11.14 -20.35
CA ALA A 108 0.10 -9.92 -19.71
C ALA A 108 0.50 -9.79 -18.23
N THR A 109 0.82 -10.91 -17.58
CA THR A 109 1.25 -11.00 -16.18
C THR A 109 2.77 -11.08 -15.99
N GLU A 110 3.56 -10.80 -17.03
CA GLU A 110 5.03 -10.84 -16.95
C GLU A 110 5.61 -9.88 -15.92
N HIS A 111 6.82 -10.17 -15.42
CA HIS A 111 7.57 -9.19 -14.64
C HIS A 111 7.88 -7.97 -15.52
N LYS A 112 7.75 -6.75 -14.99
CA LYS A 112 7.94 -5.48 -15.73
C LYS A 112 9.26 -5.41 -16.53
N ALA A 113 10.30 -6.11 -16.08
CA ALA A 113 11.56 -6.20 -16.83
C ALA A 113 11.39 -6.74 -18.26
N VAL A 114 10.44 -7.64 -18.52
CA VAL A 114 10.22 -8.24 -19.85
C VAL A 114 9.64 -7.22 -20.85
N PRO A 115 8.43 -6.65 -20.65
CA PRO A 115 7.87 -5.70 -21.62
C PRO A 115 8.71 -4.45 -21.77
N GLU A 116 9.33 -3.94 -20.70
CA GLU A 116 10.21 -2.77 -20.78
C GLU A 116 11.50 -3.08 -21.56
N SER A 117 12.06 -4.28 -21.43
CA SER A 117 13.21 -4.70 -22.25
C SER A 117 12.83 -4.88 -23.73
N LEU A 118 11.66 -5.47 -24.01
CA LEU A 118 11.14 -5.59 -25.38
C LEU A 118 10.97 -4.21 -26.02
N LYS A 119 10.32 -3.27 -25.32
CA LYS A 119 10.14 -1.88 -25.80
C LYS A 119 11.49 -1.22 -26.06
N HIS A 120 12.40 -1.30 -25.10
CA HIS A 120 13.73 -0.69 -25.20
C HIS A 120 14.50 -1.20 -26.42
N TRP A 121 14.64 -2.52 -26.58
CA TRP A 121 15.44 -3.09 -27.67
C TRP A 121 14.76 -3.02 -29.03
N LEU A 122 13.43 -3.08 -29.10
CA LEU A 122 12.69 -2.81 -30.33
C LEU A 122 13.05 -1.43 -30.89
N THR A 123 13.08 -0.40 -30.02
CA THR A 123 13.47 0.97 -30.39
C THR A 123 14.94 1.08 -30.73
N VAL A 124 15.84 0.57 -29.88
CA VAL A 124 17.30 0.69 -30.10
C VAL A 124 17.75 -0.04 -31.36
N LEU A 125 17.17 -1.21 -31.64
CA LEU A 125 17.52 -2.01 -32.82
C LEU A 125 16.73 -1.62 -34.07
N ASP A 126 15.82 -0.64 -34.00
CA ASP A 126 14.99 -0.21 -35.13
C ASP A 126 14.30 -1.40 -35.82
N ILE A 127 13.60 -2.22 -35.03
CA ILE A 127 12.87 -3.40 -35.52
C ILE A 127 11.40 -3.00 -35.75
N PRO A 128 10.85 -3.15 -36.97
CA PRO A 128 9.46 -2.81 -37.26
C PRO A 128 8.50 -3.93 -36.80
N ALA A 129 8.30 -4.07 -35.49
CA ALA A 129 7.39 -5.04 -34.90
C ALA A 129 6.45 -4.40 -33.86
N GLN A 130 5.27 -4.99 -33.69
CA GLN A 130 4.31 -4.59 -32.66
C GLN A 130 4.47 -5.45 -31.40
N ILE A 131 4.53 -4.81 -30.23
CA ILE A 131 4.50 -5.52 -28.95
C ILE A 131 3.05 -5.79 -28.56
N MET A 132 2.73 -7.04 -28.22
CA MET A 132 1.40 -7.47 -27.80
C MET A 132 1.48 -8.27 -26.51
N ALA A 133 0.64 -7.92 -25.54
CA ALA A 133 0.42 -8.74 -24.35
C ALA A 133 -0.50 -9.92 -24.72
N ILE A 134 -0.13 -11.13 -24.32
CA ILE A 134 -0.96 -12.32 -24.37
C ILE A 134 -1.90 -12.26 -23.17
N PRO A 135 -3.22 -12.19 -23.38
CA PRO A 135 -4.18 -12.18 -22.29
C PRO A 135 -4.09 -13.42 -21.41
N VAL A 136 -4.63 -13.31 -20.20
CA VAL A 136 -4.84 -14.44 -19.29
C VAL A 136 -6.33 -14.53 -18.93
N ASP A 137 -6.77 -15.73 -18.54
CA ASP A 137 -8.09 -15.93 -17.95
C ASP A 137 -8.15 -15.50 -16.47
N GLU A 138 -9.30 -15.69 -15.81
CA GLU A 138 -9.47 -15.37 -14.39
C GLU A 138 -8.57 -16.16 -13.44
N PHE A 139 -7.97 -17.26 -13.91
CA PHE A 139 -7.01 -18.06 -13.15
C PHE A 139 -5.55 -17.66 -13.41
N GLY A 140 -5.31 -16.73 -14.33
CA GLY A 140 -3.97 -16.29 -14.72
C GLY A 140 -3.29 -17.22 -15.74
N ILE A 141 -4.03 -18.10 -16.40
CA ILE A 141 -3.53 -19.00 -17.45
C ILE A 141 -3.53 -18.26 -18.79
N LEU A 142 -2.44 -18.40 -19.56
CA LEU A 142 -2.28 -17.73 -20.85
C LEU A 142 -3.27 -18.24 -21.90
N ASP A 143 -3.84 -17.31 -22.68
CA ASP A 143 -4.75 -17.63 -23.78
C ASP A 143 -4.00 -18.33 -24.94
N TYR A 144 -4.22 -19.64 -25.07
CA TYR A 144 -3.62 -20.46 -26.13
C TYR A 144 -4.15 -20.15 -27.53
N GLU A 145 -5.40 -19.71 -27.66
CA GLU A 145 -5.98 -19.34 -28.97
C GLU A 145 -5.33 -18.06 -29.47
N PHE A 146 -5.16 -17.07 -28.60
CA PHE A 146 -4.43 -15.85 -28.90
C PHE A 146 -2.98 -16.16 -29.31
N ILE A 147 -2.29 -17.05 -28.59
CA ILE A 147 -0.93 -17.48 -28.96
C ILE A 147 -0.94 -18.08 -30.36
N ALA A 148 -1.80 -19.08 -30.64
CA ALA A 148 -1.87 -19.75 -31.93
C ALA A 148 -2.16 -18.78 -33.09
N GLN A 149 -3.01 -17.77 -32.87
CA GLN A 149 -3.35 -16.76 -33.87
C GLN A 149 -2.22 -15.77 -34.14
N HIS A 150 -1.43 -15.39 -33.13
CA HIS A 150 -0.46 -14.30 -33.24
C HIS A 150 0.98 -14.76 -33.48
N VAL A 151 1.35 -15.98 -33.04
CA VAL A 151 2.68 -16.57 -33.17
C VAL A 151 3.19 -16.74 -34.62
N PRO A 152 2.37 -16.99 -35.65
CA PRO A 152 2.86 -17.13 -37.03
C PRO A 152 3.69 -15.95 -37.55
N ASN A 153 3.49 -14.74 -37.01
CA ASN A 153 4.27 -13.54 -37.34
C ASN A 153 5.13 -13.03 -36.17
N ALA A 154 5.29 -13.82 -35.11
CA ALA A 154 6.08 -13.43 -33.94
C ALA A 154 7.57 -13.68 -34.15
N LEU A 155 8.39 -12.66 -33.88
CA LEU A 155 9.85 -12.81 -33.85
C LEU A 155 10.32 -13.45 -32.54
N MET A 156 9.57 -13.19 -31.46
CA MET A 156 9.85 -13.70 -30.13
C MET A 156 8.55 -13.75 -29.32
N ILE A 157 8.45 -14.77 -28.47
CA ILE A 157 7.46 -14.89 -27.41
C ILE A 157 8.17 -15.01 -26.06
N CYS A 158 7.72 -14.22 -25.08
CA CYS A 158 8.22 -14.23 -23.71
C CYS A 158 7.09 -14.67 -22.76
N THR A 159 7.29 -15.77 -22.05
CA THR A 159 6.36 -16.21 -21.00
C THR A 159 7.11 -16.40 -19.69
N MET A 160 6.39 -16.62 -18.60
CA MET A 160 6.95 -16.97 -17.30
C MET A 160 6.47 -18.35 -16.89
N ALA A 161 7.33 -19.10 -16.21
CA ALA A 161 6.97 -20.41 -15.72
C ALA A 161 6.03 -20.32 -14.50
N VAL A 162 6.28 -19.37 -13.60
CA VAL A 162 5.50 -19.13 -12.37
C VAL A 162 5.38 -17.63 -12.13
N ASN A 163 4.16 -17.14 -11.92
CA ASN A 163 3.93 -15.74 -11.61
C ASN A 163 4.40 -15.40 -10.18
N ASN A 164 5.13 -14.29 -10.04
CA ASN A 164 5.70 -13.87 -8.75
C ASN A 164 4.66 -13.30 -7.77
N GLU A 165 3.47 -12.96 -8.22
CA GLU A 165 2.43 -12.31 -7.43
C GLU A 165 1.36 -13.30 -6.96
N THR A 166 0.84 -14.12 -7.87
CA THR A 166 -0.23 -15.10 -7.63
C THR A 166 0.30 -16.52 -7.43
N GLY A 167 1.55 -16.78 -7.82
CA GLY A 167 2.13 -18.11 -7.80
C GLY A 167 1.59 -19.03 -8.91
N VAL A 168 0.75 -18.53 -9.81
CA VAL A 168 0.16 -19.32 -10.91
C VAL A 168 1.27 -19.86 -11.80
N PHE A 169 1.26 -21.16 -12.07
CA PHE A 169 2.20 -21.80 -12.99
C PHE A 169 1.56 -21.99 -14.37
N GLN A 170 2.37 -21.86 -15.42
CA GLN A 170 1.93 -22.15 -16.79
C GLN A 170 2.24 -23.60 -17.15
N ASP A 171 1.37 -24.24 -17.94
CA ASP A 171 1.69 -25.53 -18.56
C ASP A 171 2.67 -25.32 -19.71
N LEU A 172 3.96 -25.49 -19.42
CA LEU A 172 5.04 -25.32 -20.39
C LEU A 172 4.94 -26.30 -21.57
N LYS A 173 4.38 -27.50 -21.38
CA LYS A 173 4.24 -28.48 -22.47
C LYS A 173 3.14 -28.05 -23.43
N GLN A 174 2.02 -27.57 -22.89
CA GLN A 174 0.92 -27.07 -23.70
C GLN A 174 1.30 -25.76 -24.41
N LEU A 175 2.02 -24.86 -23.75
CA LEU A 175 2.59 -23.66 -24.37
C LEU A 175 3.53 -24.03 -25.53
N GLU A 176 4.48 -24.93 -25.28
CA GLU A 176 5.40 -25.42 -26.31
C GLU A 176 4.65 -25.97 -27.52
N LYS A 177 3.69 -26.86 -27.29
CA LYS A 177 2.86 -27.43 -28.37
C LYS A 177 2.17 -26.32 -29.17
N THR A 178 1.50 -25.40 -28.49
CA THR A 178 0.76 -24.30 -29.12
C THR A 178 1.67 -23.39 -29.95
N ILE A 179 2.85 -23.06 -29.41
CA ILE A 179 3.84 -22.20 -30.08
C ILE A 179 4.40 -22.91 -31.30
N ARG A 180 4.89 -24.15 -31.14
CA ARG A 180 5.61 -24.87 -32.20
C ARG A 180 4.69 -25.39 -33.30
N ASP A 181 3.44 -25.73 -32.99
CA ASP A 181 2.43 -26.07 -34.00
C ASP A 181 2.11 -24.87 -34.91
N ALA A 182 2.15 -23.64 -34.37
CA ALA A 182 1.86 -22.40 -35.11
C ALA A 182 3.09 -21.79 -35.81
N ASN A 183 4.27 -21.84 -35.16
CA ASN A 183 5.53 -21.37 -35.71
C ASN A 183 6.72 -22.10 -35.05
N PRO A 184 7.33 -23.09 -35.72
CA PRO A 184 8.45 -23.84 -35.16
C PRO A 184 9.70 -22.98 -34.93
N ASP A 185 9.85 -21.86 -35.64
CA ASP A 185 11.07 -21.06 -35.68
C ASP A 185 11.06 -19.83 -34.75
N THR A 186 9.92 -19.51 -34.11
CA THR A 186 9.84 -18.34 -33.22
C THR A 186 10.72 -18.50 -31.99
N PHE A 187 11.43 -17.46 -31.56
CA PHE A 187 12.24 -17.55 -30.33
C PHE A 187 11.35 -17.54 -29.09
N TRP A 188 11.64 -18.42 -28.13
CA TRP A 188 10.86 -18.53 -26.89
C TRP A 188 11.75 -18.36 -25.66
N MET A 189 11.48 -17.30 -24.89
CA MET A 189 12.08 -17.11 -23.57
C MET A 189 11.05 -17.43 -22.48
N VAL A 190 11.47 -18.21 -21.49
CA VAL A 190 10.65 -18.49 -20.29
C VAL A 190 11.34 -17.95 -19.04
N ASP A 191 10.79 -16.90 -18.43
CA ASP A 191 11.24 -16.43 -17.11
C ASP A 191 11.00 -17.53 -16.05
N CYS A 192 12.09 -18.11 -15.55
CA CYS A 192 12.09 -19.21 -14.59
C CYS A 192 12.48 -18.77 -13.18
N VAL A 193 12.48 -17.47 -12.89
CA VAL A 193 12.91 -16.89 -11.60
C VAL A 193 12.13 -17.45 -10.41
N GLN A 194 10.83 -17.70 -10.59
CA GLN A 194 9.96 -18.26 -9.55
C GLN A 194 9.70 -19.76 -9.72
N ALA A 195 10.33 -20.42 -10.69
CA ALA A 195 10.14 -21.85 -10.93
C ALA A 195 11.20 -22.69 -10.20
N LEU A 196 12.46 -22.26 -10.22
CA LEU A 196 13.54 -23.04 -9.66
C LEU A 196 13.36 -23.24 -8.14
N GLY A 197 13.46 -24.50 -7.70
CA GLY A 197 13.22 -24.88 -6.30
C GLY A 197 11.75 -24.98 -5.89
N LYS A 198 10.81 -24.69 -6.80
CA LYS A 198 9.36 -24.77 -6.56
C LYS A 198 8.66 -25.72 -7.53
N THR A 199 9.17 -25.85 -8.76
CA THR A 199 8.68 -26.77 -9.79
C THR A 199 9.85 -27.55 -10.40
N ALA A 200 9.59 -28.77 -10.85
CA ALA A 200 10.58 -29.54 -11.61
C ALA A 200 10.82 -28.90 -12.99
N LEU A 201 12.08 -28.83 -13.41
CA LEU A 201 12.48 -28.31 -14.71
C LEU A 201 13.42 -29.30 -15.40
N ASN A 202 13.19 -29.55 -16.68
CA ASN A 202 14.09 -30.29 -17.55
C ASN A 202 14.15 -29.58 -18.91
N LEU A 203 15.09 -28.64 -19.04
CA LEU A 203 15.13 -27.73 -20.18
C LEU A 203 15.46 -28.44 -21.50
N ALA A 204 16.22 -29.54 -21.45
CA ALA A 204 16.55 -30.37 -22.61
C ALA A 204 15.33 -31.07 -23.22
N GLN A 205 14.25 -31.23 -22.46
CA GLN A 205 12.98 -31.79 -22.93
C GLN A 205 12.02 -30.73 -23.45
N THR A 206 12.49 -29.50 -23.63
CA THR A 206 11.70 -28.37 -24.12
C THR A 206 12.42 -27.69 -25.28
N SER A 207 11.67 -26.93 -26.07
CA SER A 207 12.21 -26.01 -27.07
C SER A 207 12.41 -24.59 -26.55
N ILE A 208 12.48 -24.38 -25.23
CA ILE A 208 12.78 -23.08 -24.63
C ILE A 208 14.17 -22.65 -25.07
N ASP A 209 14.28 -21.50 -25.74
CA ASP A 209 15.55 -20.97 -26.23
C ASP A 209 16.37 -20.32 -25.11
N TYR A 210 15.67 -19.63 -24.20
CA TYR A 210 16.29 -18.90 -23.11
C TYR A 210 15.49 -19.05 -21.81
N ALA A 211 16.18 -19.32 -20.70
CA ALA A 211 15.56 -19.32 -19.38
C ALA A 211 16.43 -18.57 -18.36
N PRO A 212 16.05 -17.34 -17.96
CA PRO A 212 16.74 -16.59 -16.92
C PRO A 212 16.33 -17.04 -15.50
N PHE A 213 17.28 -16.96 -14.58
CA PHE A 213 17.15 -17.33 -13.17
C PHE A 213 17.82 -16.28 -12.26
N SER A 214 17.45 -16.27 -10.97
CA SER A 214 17.96 -15.31 -9.99
C SER A 214 18.33 -15.99 -8.67
N GLY A 215 19.54 -15.73 -8.15
CA GLY A 215 20.02 -16.36 -6.92
C GLY A 215 19.27 -15.93 -5.66
N HIS A 216 18.87 -14.67 -5.56
CA HIS A 216 18.20 -14.14 -4.36
C HIS A 216 16.73 -14.57 -4.19
N LYS A 217 16.22 -15.41 -5.09
CA LYS A 217 14.94 -16.13 -4.93
C LYS A 217 15.15 -17.57 -4.41
N LEU A 218 16.40 -18.00 -4.30
CA LEU A 218 16.82 -19.36 -3.94
C LEU A 218 17.71 -19.38 -2.69
N TYR A 219 17.63 -18.35 -1.86
CA TYR A 219 18.45 -18.18 -0.65
C TYR A 219 19.95 -17.97 -0.91
N ALA A 220 20.34 -17.51 -2.09
CA ALA A 220 21.68 -17.01 -2.38
C ALA A 220 21.74 -15.47 -2.26
N PRO A 221 22.95 -14.86 -2.17
CA PRO A 221 23.11 -13.41 -2.15
C PRO A 221 22.45 -12.70 -3.34
N LYS A 222 22.08 -11.43 -3.14
CA LYS A 222 21.71 -10.53 -4.25
C LYS A 222 22.92 -10.26 -5.14
N GLY A 223 22.69 -9.93 -6.41
CA GLY A 223 23.76 -9.62 -7.37
C GLY A 223 24.39 -10.83 -8.07
N ILE A 224 23.71 -11.98 -8.05
CA ILE A 224 24.05 -13.15 -8.87
C ILE A 224 22.79 -13.77 -9.49
N GLY A 225 22.86 -14.09 -10.76
CA GLY A 225 21.87 -14.84 -11.53
C GLY A 225 22.56 -15.68 -12.60
N PHE A 226 21.76 -16.30 -13.45
CA PHE A 226 22.28 -17.04 -14.60
C PHE A 226 21.17 -17.21 -15.64
N VAL A 227 21.57 -17.50 -16.88
CA VAL A 227 20.66 -17.73 -18.00
C VAL A 227 21.05 -19.03 -18.70
N TYR A 228 20.06 -19.88 -18.94
CA TYR A 228 20.18 -21.02 -19.85
C TYR A 228 19.97 -20.54 -21.29
N ILE A 229 20.76 -21.10 -22.19
CA ILE A 229 20.67 -20.86 -23.63
C ILE A 229 20.71 -22.21 -24.32
N ARG A 230 19.64 -22.52 -25.06
CA ARG A 230 19.52 -23.77 -25.82
C ARG A 230 20.65 -23.89 -26.83
N ASP A 231 21.10 -25.11 -27.06
CA ASP A 231 22.06 -25.34 -28.13
C ASP A 231 21.46 -24.92 -29.49
N GLY A 232 22.28 -24.25 -30.31
CA GLY A 232 21.85 -23.64 -31.57
C GLY A 232 21.04 -22.34 -31.45
N ALA A 233 20.57 -21.93 -30.26
CA ALA A 233 19.92 -20.62 -30.10
C ALA A 233 20.94 -19.48 -30.32
N PRO A 234 20.53 -18.37 -30.96
CA PRO A 234 21.44 -17.26 -31.19
C PRO A 234 21.88 -16.62 -29.88
N PHE A 235 23.09 -16.06 -29.86
CA PHE A 235 23.62 -15.44 -28.67
C PHE A 235 24.43 -14.19 -29.01
N THR A 236 24.18 -13.10 -28.28
CA THR A 236 24.96 -11.87 -28.31
C THR A 236 25.34 -11.47 -26.88
N PRO A 237 26.64 -11.28 -26.58
CA PRO A 237 27.06 -10.78 -25.28
C PRO A 237 26.42 -9.43 -24.95
N PHE A 238 25.65 -9.37 -23.85
CA PHE A 238 25.10 -8.11 -23.33
C PHE A 238 26.21 -7.21 -22.76
N ILE A 239 27.20 -7.82 -22.09
CA ILE A 239 28.40 -7.15 -21.58
C ILE A 239 29.61 -7.66 -22.36
N ALA A 240 30.17 -6.81 -23.22
CA ALA A 240 31.40 -7.07 -23.97
C ALA A 240 32.65 -6.62 -23.19
N GLY A 241 33.80 -7.27 -23.42
CA GLY A 241 35.03 -6.98 -22.69
C GLY A 241 36.05 -8.11 -22.71
N GLY A 242 36.69 -8.37 -21.55
CA GLY A 242 37.90 -9.17 -21.38
C GLY A 242 37.78 -10.69 -21.55
N GLY A 243 36.67 -11.21 -22.07
CA GLY A 243 36.56 -12.63 -22.43
C GLY A 243 36.15 -13.58 -21.31
N GLN A 244 35.70 -13.09 -20.15
CA GLN A 244 35.15 -13.93 -19.07
C GLN A 244 33.90 -14.69 -19.53
N GLU A 245 33.53 -15.77 -18.81
CA GLU A 245 32.46 -16.70 -19.20
C GLU A 245 32.64 -17.20 -20.66
N SER A 246 33.87 -17.52 -21.06
CA SER A 246 34.22 -17.91 -22.46
C SER A 246 33.88 -16.84 -23.52
N GLY A 247 33.97 -15.56 -23.15
CA GLY A 247 33.60 -14.43 -24.01
C GLY A 247 32.10 -14.15 -24.07
N LEU A 248 31.29 -14.92 -23.34
CA LEU A 248 29.85 -14.81 -23.40
C LEU A 248 29.32 -13.67 -22.50
N ARG A 249 30.01 -13.40 -21.39
CA ARG A 249 29.66 -12.31 -20.46
C ARG A 249 30.91 -11.80 -19.76
N SER A 250 31.37 -10.62 -20.15
CA SER A 250 32.63 -10.06 -19.64
C SER A 250 32.52 -9.45 -18.23
N GLY A 251 33.68 -9.26 -17.60
CA GLY A 251 33.82 -8.77 -16.23
C GLY A 251 34.18 -9.91 -15.28
N THR A 252 35.10 -9.65 -14.35
CA THR A 252 35.56 -10.63 -13.37
C THR A 252 34.39 -11.31 -12.67
N GLU A 253 34.43 -12.63 -12.58
CA GLU A 253 33.33 -13.45 -12.13
C GLU A 253 33.00 -13.22 -10.65
N ASN A 254 31.71 -13.15 -10.31
CA ASN A 254 31.23 -13.02 -8.93
C ASN A 254 31.37 -14.36 -8.20
N LEU A 255 32.61 -14.72 -7.85
CA LEU A 255 32.95 -15.98 -7.20
C LEU A 255 32.21 -16.19 -5.86
N PRO A 256 32.03 -15.18 -4.99
CA PRO A 256 31.19 -15.33 -3.79
C PRO A 256 29.74 -15.70 -4.10
N GLY A 257 29.14 -15.08 -5.12
CA GLY A 257 27.80 -15.43 -5.59
C GLY A 257 27.71 -16.86 -6.13
N MET A 258 28.69 -17.29 -6.93
CA MET A 258 28.77 -18.67 -7.45
C MET A 258 28.97 -19.69 -6.32
N ALA A 259 29.84 -19.39 -5.34
CA ALA A 259 30.08 -20.24 -4.17
C ALA A 259 28.78 -20.50 -3.39
N ALA A 260 27.99 -19.46 -3.17
CA ALA A 260 26.68 -19.58 -2.53
C ALA A 260 25.72 -20.42 -3.38
N LEU A 261 25.62 -20.16 -4.69
CA LEU A 261 24.76 -20.95 -5.59
C LEU A 261 25.18 -22.43 -5.63
N ASN A 262 26.47 -22.74 -5.57
CA ASN A 262 26.96 -24.12 -5.52
C ASN A 262 26.38 -24.90 -4.33
N VAL A 263 26.30 -24.26 -3.17
CA VAL A 263 25.68 -24.83 -1.96
C VAL A 263 24.18 -25.01 -2.16
N ILE A 264 23.49 -23.99 -2.66
CA ILE A 264 22.04 -24.05 -2.92
C ILE A 264 21.70 -25.14 -3.94
N PHE A 265 22.44 -25.25 -5.04
CA PHE A 265 22.22 -26.29 -6.05
C PHE A 265 22.49 -27.68 -5.48
N LYS A 266 23.51 -27.84 -4.62
CA LYS A 266 23.73 -29.10 -3.91
C LYS A 266 22.53 -29.48 -3.04
N MET A 267 21.98 -28.52 -2.30
CA MET A 267 20.80 -28.73 -1.45
C MET A 267 19.57 -29.12 -2.28
N LEU A 268 19.30 -28.42 -3.39
CA LEU A 268 18.20 -28.75 -4.30
C LEU A 268 18.34 -30.13 -4.97
N GLN A 269 19.57 -30.59 -5.21
CA GLN A 269 19.85 -31.91 -5.76
C GLN A 269 19.68 -33.06 -4.75
N CYS A 270 19.78 -32.78 -3.45
CA CYS A 270 19.74 -33.78 -2.39
C CYS A 270 18.73 -33.37 -1.29
N PRO A 271 17.41 -33.34 -1.58
CA PRO A 271 16.42 -32.75 -0.67
C PRO A 271 16.38 -33.42 0.71
N GLN A 272 16.60 -34.74 0.75
CA GLN A 272 16.57 -35.58 1.97
C GLN A 272 17.61 -35.15 3.02
N ASP A 273 18.72 -34.53 2.60
CA ASP A 273 19.81 -34.05 3.46
C ASP A 273 19.91 -32.50 3.44
N SER A 274 18.80 -31.82 3.15
CA SER A 274 18.77 -30.37 2.97
C SER A 274 17.71 -29.69 3.84
N ALA A 275 17.80 -28.36 3.95
CA ALA A 275 16.79 -27.54 4.59
C ALA A 275 15.51 -27.38 3.75
N PHE A 276 15.45 -27.92 2.53
CA PHE A 276 14.33 -27.73 1.62
C PHE A 276 13.26 -28.82 1.78
N SER A 277 12.05 -28.39 2.11
CA SER A 277 10.86 -29.22 2.19
C SER A 277 10.36 -29.64 0.81
N ASP A 278 9.76 -30.83 0.73
CA ASP A 278 9.11 -31.32 -0.49
C ASP A 278 7.79 -30.60 -0.78
N GLN A 279 7.24 -30.83 -1.98
CA GLN A 279 6.02 -30.16 -2.44
C GLN A 279 4.80 -30.48 -1.57
N GLN A 280 4.66 -31.72 -1.07
CA GLN A 280 3.53 -32.12 -0.23
C GLN A 280 3.56 -31.41 1.11
N THR A 281 4.74 -31.29 1.71
CA THR A 281 4.96 -30.54 2.95
C THR A 281 4.63 -29.06 2.77
N LEU A 282 5.12 -28.44 1.69
CA LEU A 282 4.82 -27.04 1.38
C LEU A 282 3.33 -26.79 1.13
N GLN A 283 2.62 -27.74 0.51
CA GLN A 283 1.16 -27.69 0.37
C GLN A 283 0.46 -27.72 1.74
N GLY A 284 0.93 -28.57 2.66
CA GLY A 284 0.45 -28.61 4.04
C GLY A 284 0.64 -27.27 4.76
N TYR A 285 1.82 -26.66 4.64
CA TYR A 285 2.09 -25.33 5.20
C TYR A 285 1.18 -24.26 4.62
N ARG A 286 0.96 -24.26 3.29
CA ARG A 286 0.03 -23.33 2.65
C ARG A 286 -1.38 -23.49 3.20
N GLN A 287 -1.85 -24.73 3.31
CA GLN A 287 -3.21 -25.03 3.78
C GLN A 287 -3.40 -24.54 5.21
N GLN A 288 -2.45 -24.80 6.10
CA GLN A 288 -2.51 -24.35 7.50
C GLN A 288 -2.58 -22.81 7.61
N ILE A 289 -1.78 -22.09 6.82
CA ILE A 289 -1.82 -20.61 6.79
C ILE A 289 -3.15 -20.12 6.20
N ALA A 290 -3.61 -20.71 5.09
CA ALA A 290 -4.86 -20.32 4.43
C ALA A 290 -6.09 -20.59 5.31
N ASP A 291 -6.13 -21.72 6.01
CA ASP A 291 -7.20 -22.06 6.96
C ASP A 291 -7.20 -21.06 8.12
N THR A 292 -6.03 -20.74 8.66
CA THR A 292 -5.90 -19.73 9.72
C THR A 292 -6.35 -18.35 9.25
N LEU A 293 -5.98 -17.94 8.03
CA LEU A 293 -6.46 -16.68 7.44
C LEU A 293 -7.98 -16.68 7.26
N THR A 294 -8.57 -17.80 6.85
CA THR A 294 -10.02 -17.94 6.68
C THR A 294 -10.75 -17.90 8.03
N GLU A 295 -10.18 -18.52 9.07
CA GLU A 295 -10.67 -18.45 10.45
C GLU A 295 -10.66 -17.01 10.97
N CYS A 296 -9.55 -16.29 10.77
CA CYS A 296 -9.37 -14.91 11.24
C CYS A 296 -10.12 -13.86 10.42
N PHE A 297 -10.29 -14.09 9.12
CA PHE A 297 -10.91 -13.16 8.18
C PHE A 297 -12.01 -13.88 7.39
N PRO A 298 -13.23 -14.05 7.95
CA PRO A 298 -14.28 -14.89 7.35
C PRO A 298 -14.75 -14.49 5.94
N ARG A 299 -14.44 -13.26 5.50
CA ARG A 299 -14.78 -12.75 4.16
C ARG A 299 -13.57 -12.65 3.24
N ILE A 300 -12.43 -13.21 3.61
CA ILE A 300 -11.22 -13.24 2.80
C ILE A 300 -11.54 -13.84 1.42
N VAL A 301 -10.95 -13.25 0.39
CA VAL A 301 -10.99 -13.77 -0.97
C VAL A 301 -9.57 -14.08 -1.41
N PHE A 302 -9.32 -15.33 -1.81
CA PHE A 302 -8.06 -15.70 -2.43
C PHE A 302 -8.13 -15.36 -3.93
N ASN A 303 -7.17 -14.57 -4.40
CA ASN A 303 -7.12 -14.05 -5.76
C ASN A 303 -6.50 -15.06 -6.75
N ASN A 304 -5.99 -16.19 -6.25
CA ASN A 304 -5.44 -17.25 -7.07
C ASN A 304 -6.05 -18.60 -6.69
N SER A 305 -6.29 -19.47 -7.68
CA SER A 305 -6.61 -20.87 -7.42
C SER A 305 -5.39 -21.60 -6.87
N PHE A 306 -5.57 -22.32 -5.77
CA PHE A 306 -4.52 -23.13 -5.15
C PHE A 306 -4.16 -24.39 -5.95
N GLU A 307 -5.04 -24.82 -6.86
CA GLU A 307 -4.79 -25.93 -7.79
C GLU A 307 -3.82 -25.51 -8.91
N HIS A 308 -3.92 -24.25 -9.35
CA HIS A 308 -3.14 -23.70 -10.46
C HIS A 308 -1.91 -22.91 -10.00
N SER A 309 -1.58 -22.92 -8.71
CA SER A 309 -0.46 -22.15 -8.15
C SER A 309 0.51 -22.98 -7.31
N VAL A 310 1.75 -22.51 -7.23
CA VAL A 310 2.77 -23.09 -6.37
C VAL A 310 2.36 -22.99 -4.89
N PRO A 311 2.72 -23.97 -4.05
CA PRO A 311 2.32 -23.97 -2.64
C PRO A 311 2.92 -22.81 -1.84
N THR A 312 4.01 -22.23 -2.31
CA THR A 312 4.76 -21.18 -1.61
C THR A 312 4.16 -19.77 -1.75
N THR A 313 2.97 -19.62 -2.33
CA THR A 313 2.36 -18.31 -2.60
C THR A 313 0.87 -18.32 -2.32
N ILE A 314 0.43 -17.31 -1.58
CA ILE A 314 -0.95 -17.03 -1.24
C ILE A 314 -1.19 -15.56 -1.59
N ASN A 315 -2.11 -15.29 -2.50
CA ASN A 315 -2.56 -13.94 -2.83
C ASN A 315 -4.02 -13.79 -2.43
N PHE A 316 -4.34 -12.78 -1.64
CA PHE A 316 -5.70 -12.58 -1.13
C PHE A 316 -6.03 -11.11 -0.94
N ALA A 317 -7.31 -10.81 -0.83
CA ALA A 317 -7.84 -9.51 -0.40
C ALA A 317 -8.85 -9.73 0.73
N VAL A 318 -8.95 -8.76 1.64
CA VAL A 318 -9.96 -8.76 2.71
C VAL A 318 -10.93 -7.60 2.45
N PRO A 319 -12.22 -7.88 2.19
CA PRO A 319 -13.22 -6.84 1.96
C PRO A 319 -13.25 -5.81 3.09
N SER A 320 -13.40 -4.54 2.71
CA SER A 320 -13.42 -3.37 3.62
C SER A 320 -12.09 -3.02 4.29
N PHE A 321 -11.00 -3.70 3.93
CA PHE A 321 -9.66 -3.31 4.32
C PHE A 321 -8.85 -2.92 3.09
N SER A 322 -8.07 -1.86 3.21
CA SER A 322 -7.03 -1.53 2.24
C SER A 322 -5.83 -2.48 2.41
N SER A 323 -5.04 -2.66 1.35
CA SER A 323 -3.77 -3.40 1.43
C SER A 323 -2.84 -2.80 2.49
N LYS A 324 -2.83 -1.47 2.62
CA LYS A 324 -2.04 -0.75 3.63
C LYS A 324 -2.42 -1.14 5.06
N GLU A 325 -3.70 -1.20 5.39
CA GLU A 325 -4.16 -1.56 6.75
C GLU A 325 -3.75 -2.98 7.12
N ILE A 326 -3.92 -3.96 6.21
CA ILE A 326 -3.50 -5.34 6.46
C ILE A 326 -1.97 -5.45 6.58
N MET A 327 -1.21 -4.73 5.75
CA MET A 327 0.26 -4.69 5.85
C MET A 327 0.74 -4.06 7.16
N ASP A 328 0.12 -2.96 7.61
CA ASP A 328 0.47 -2.28 8.85
C ASP A 328 0.11 -3.16 10.08
N LEU A 329 -1.03 -3.85 10.04
CA LEU A 329 -1.43 -4.85 11.04
C LEU A 329 -0.42 -6.01 11.14
N PHE A 330 -0.10 -6.66 10.02
CA PHE A 330 0.81 -7.79 10.03
C PHE A 330 2.22 -7.39 10.43
N ASP A 331 2.67 -6.19 10.04
CA ASP A 331 3.98 -5.72 10.46
C ASP A 331 4.05 -5.47 11.97
N ALA A 332 2.99 -4.92 12.57
CA ALA A 332 2.87 -4.78 14.01
C ALA A 332 2.88 -6.15 14.73
N ALA A 333 2.39 -7.20 14.07
CA ALA A 333 2.50 -8.60 14.53
C ALA A 333 3.85 -9.26 14.17
N ASN A 334 4.85 -8.51 13.68
CA ASN A 334 6.14 -9.02 13.20
C ASN A 334 6.08 -10.02 12.02
N ILE A 335 5.02 -9.93 11.21
CA ILE A 335 4.87 -10.67 9.95
C ILE A 335 5.17 -9.72 8.78
N ARG A 336 6.14 -10.08 7.93
CA ARG A 336 6.49 -9.31 6.72
C ARG A 336 5.79 -9.90 5.50
N VAL A 337 4.94 -9.09 4.86
CA VAL A 337 4.20 -9.42 3.65
C VAL A 337 4.35 -8.29 2.62
N SER A 338 3.87 -8.50 1.40
CA SER A 338 3.87 -7.46 0.36
C SER A 338 2.48 -7.22 -0.21
N SER A 339 2.28 -6.05 -0.82
CA SER A 339 1.14 -5.78 -1.69
C SER A 339 1.40 -6.29 -3.13
N GLY A 340 0.33 -6.55 -3.88
CA GLY A 340 0.42 -6.97 -5.29
C GLY A 340 1.17 -5.98 -6.20
N SER A 341 1.06 -4.68 -5.94
CA SER A 341 1.78 -3.66 -6.72
C SER A 341 3.15 -3.32 -6.10
N ALA A 342 4.23 -3.65 -6.79
CA ALA A 342 5.54 -3.04 -6.52
C ALA A 342 5.52 -1.57 -7.02
N CYS A 343 5.59 -0.64 -6.05
CA CYS A 343 6.02 0.77 -6.12
C CYS A 343 5.95 1.50 -7.47
N SER A 344 5.07 2.52 -7.60
CA SER A 344 5.42 3.87 -8.11
C SER A 344 4.23 4.81 -8.44
N SER A 345 2.96 4.42 -8.32
CA SER A 345 1.81 5.29 -8.64
C SER A 345 0.98 5.70 -7.41
N LYS A 346 0.35 6.89 -7.50
CA LYS A 346 -0.54 7.47 -6.47
C LYS A 346 -1.73 6.57 -6.08
N VAL A 347 -2.10 5.62 -6.93
CA VAL A 347 -3.03 4.53 -6.63
C VAL A 347 -2.30 3.21 -6.90
N THR A 348 -2.25 2.32 -5.90
CA THR A 348 -1.48 1.06 -5.92
C THR A 348 -2.40 -0.09 -6.34
N ARG A 349 -2.49 -0.35 -7.65
CA ARG A 349 -3.24 -1.47 -8.22
C ARG A 349 -2.30 -2.56 -8.75
N SER A 350 -2.67 -3.82 -8.53
CA SER A 350 -2.01 -4.94 -9.19
C SER A 350 -2.38 -5.01 -10.66
N PHE A 351 -1.40 -4.79 -11.55
CA PHE A 351 -1.58 -5.00 -12.98
C PHE A 351 -1.79 -6.50 -13.34
N VAL A 352 -1.32 -7.42 -12.50
CA VAL A 352 -1.49 -8.87 -12.69
C VAL A 352 -2.95 -9.24 -12.44
N LEU A 353 -3.53 -8.80 -11.32
CA LEU A 353 -4.94 -9.06 -11.01
C LEU A 353 -5.89 -8.31 -11.95
N ASP A 354 -5.51 -7.10 -12.38
CA ASP A 354 -6.23 -6.38 -13.44
C ASP A 354 -6.19 -7.15 -14.77
N ALA A 355 -5.05 -7.77 -15.13
CA ALA A 355 -4.93 -8.60 -16.33
C ALA A 355 -5.75 -9.90 -16.24
N MET A 356 -5.95 -10.44 -15.04
CA MET A 356 -6.86 -11.57 -14.75
C MET A 356 -8.34 -11.16 -14.77
N GLY A 357 -8.66 -9.88 -14.99
CA GLY A 357 -10.05 -9.41 -15.00
C GLY A 357 -10.73 -9.44 -13.63
N LEU A 358 -9.96 -9.46 -12.54
CA LEU A 358 -10.52 -9.42 -11.19
C LEU A 358 -11.10 -8.04 -10.87
N PRO A 359 -12.08 -7.95 -9.94
CA PRO A 359 -12.64 -6.67 -9.53
C PRO A 359 -11.59 -5.69 -9.01
N ALA A 360 -11.72 -4.41 -9.35
CA ALA A 360 -10.76 -3.35 -9.00
C ALA A 360 -10.38 -3.33 -7.50
N TRP A 361 -11.36 -3.52 -6.62
CA TRP A 361 -11.12 -3.53 -5.17
C TRP A 361 -10.17 -4.66 -4.74
N GLN A 362 -10.16 -5.81 -5.43
CA GLN A 362 -9.20 -6.90 -5.14
C GLN A 362 -7.80 -6.47 -5.55
N SER A 363 -7.65 -5.85 -6.72
CA SER A 363 -6.36 -5.31 -7.19
C SER A 363 -5.77 -4.24 -6.26
N GLU A 364 -6.63 -3.44 -5.62
CA GLU A 364 -6.26 -2.36 -4.70
C GLU A 364 -5.93 -2.87 -3.28
N SER A 365 -6.63 -3.92 -2.84
CA SER A 365 -6.50 -4.53 -1.51
C SER A 365 -5.68 -5.81 -1.47
N ALA A 366 -5.00 -6.18 -2.57
CA ALA A 366 -4.24 -7.42 -2.67
C ALA A 366 -3.03 -7.47 -1.72
N ILE A 367 -2.95 -8.58 -0.98
CA ILE A 367 -1.84 -8.97 -0.13
C ILE A 367 -1.25 -10.26 -0.69
N ARG A 368 0.08 -10.28 -0.81
CA ARG A 368 0.86 -11.47 -1.14
C ARG A 368 1.61 -11.93 0.10
N MET A 369 1.30 -13.14 0.53
CA MET A 369 2.14 -13.93 1.44
C MET A 369 2.91 -14.97 0.63
N SER A 370 4.22 -15.02 0.82
CA SER A 370 5.08 -15.99 0.15
C SER A 370 6.20 -16.46 1.05
N PHE A 371 6.36 -17.77 1.13
CA PHE A 371 7.49 -18.41 1.78
C PHE A 371 8.30 -19.14 0.70
N GLY A 372 9.34 -19.88 1.08
CA GLY A 372 10.08 -20.70 0.12
C GLY A 372 10.33 -22.09 0.69
N PRO A 373 11.05 -22.94 -0.06
CA PRO A 373 11.23 -24.33 0.32
C PRO A 373 11.97 -24.53 1.66
N ALA A 374 12.70 -23.53 2.16
CA ALA A 374 13.37 -23.61 3.46
C ALA A 374 12.48 -23.29 4.67
N MET A 375 11.17 -23.04 4.45
CA MET A 375 10.22 -22.83 5.54
C MET A 375 10.13 -24.09 6.41
N THR A 376 10.03 -23.93 7.73
CA THR A 376 9.85 -25.05 8.67
C THR A 376 8.44 -25.04 9.27
N GLN A 377 8.00 -26.19 9.80
CA GLN A 377 6.72 -26.28 10.52
C GLN A 377 6.66 -25.30 11.71
N ALA A 378 7.78 -25.11 12.42
CA ALA A 378 7.85 -24.16 13.54
C ALA A 378 7.61 -22.72 13.06
N ASP A 379 8.18 -22.32 11.92
CA ASP A 379 7.93 -21.00 11.33
C ASP A 379 6.44 -20.81 10.96
N VAL A 380 5.80 -21.88 10.45
CA VAL A 380 4.38 -21.87 10.07
C VAL A 380 3.49 -21.75 11.30
N ASP A 381 3.80 -22.49 12.37
CA ASP A 381 3.05 -22.44 13.63
C ASP A 381 3.13 -21.05 14.25
N ILE A 382 4.32 -20.44 14.29
CA ILE A 382 4.52 -19.05 14.76
C ILE A 382 3.75 -18.07 13.87
N ALA A 383 3.78 -18.24 12.54
CA ALA A 383 3.03 -17.40 11.62
C ALA A 383 1.51 -17.48 11.90
N CYS A 384 0.97 -18.67 12.07
CA CYS A 384 -0.45 -18.88 12.36
C CYS A 384 -0.85 -18.29 13.72
N GLU A 385 -0.02 -18.48 14.76
CA GLU A 385 -0.23 -17.85 16.08
C GLU A 385 -0.30 -16.32 15.95
N ARG A 386 0.64 -15.70 15.23
CA ARG A 386 0.69 -14.24 15.03
C ARG A 386 -0.48 -13.72 14.20
N ILE A 387 -0.93 -14.45 13.19
CA ILE A 387 -2.15 -14.12 12.43
C ILE A 387 -3.37 -14.13 13.35
N LYS A 388 -3.47 -15.11 14.27
CA LYS A 388 -4.56 -15.17 15.27
C LYS A 388 -4.51 -13.99 16.24
N THR A 389 -3.33 -13.64 16.74
CA THR A 389 -3.16 -12.44 17.60
C THR A 389 -3.52 -11.16 16.86
N ALA A 390 -3.11 -11.01 15.59
CA ALA A 390 -3.47 -9.87 14.75
C ALA A 390 -4.99 -9.71 14.58
N SER A 391 -5.68 -10.82 14.32
CA SER A 391 -7.15 -10.85 14.22
C SER A 391 -7.83 -10.49 15.54
N GLN A 392 -7.28 -10.94 16.67
CA GLN A 392 -7.77 -10.58 18.01
C GLN A 392 -7.67 -9.08 18.25
N ALA A 393 -6.55 -8.46 17.89
CA ALA A 393 -6.35 -7.02 18.02
C ALA A 393 -7.34 -6.21 17.17
N LEU A 394 -7.66 -6.67 15.95
CA LEU A 394 -8.71 -6.06 15.12
C LEU A 394 -10.10 -6.17 15.77
N THR A 395 -10.40 -7.29 16.42
CA THR A 395 -11.68 -7.51 17.11
C THR A 395 -11.81 -6.57 18.32
N GLN A 396 -10.76 -6.46 19.13
CA GLN A 396 -10.72 -5.57 20.31
C GLN A 396 -10.85 -4.09 19.93
N SER A 397 -10.35 -3.71 18.75
CA SER A 397 -10.44 -2.34 18.21
C SER A 397 -11.68 -2.10 17.34
N CYS A 398 -12.64 -3.03 17.31
CA CYS A 398 -13.87 -2.92 16.53
C CYS A 398 -13.71 -2.74 15.01
N MET A 399 -12.62 -3.27 14.46
CA MET A 399 -12.39 -3.33 13.01
C MET A 399 -13.02 -4.58 12.36
N VAL A 400 -13.23 -5.65 13.15
CA VAL A 400 -13.91 -6.88 12.73
C VAL A 400 -14.93 -7.27 13.80
N LEU A 401 -16.09 -7.75 13.37
CA LEU A 401 -17.10 -8.33 14.27
C LEU A 401 -16.79 -9.80 14.49
N ASP A 402 -16.38 -10.18 15.70
CA ASP A 402 -16.43 -11.56 16.15
C ASP A 402 -17.76 -11.80 16.88
N ARG A 403 -18.65 -12.61 16.30
CA ARG A 403 -19.94 -12.97 16.91
C ARG A 403 -19.83 -14.11 17.93
N SER A 404 -18.64 -14.70 18.09
CA SER A 404 -18.40 -15.89 18.90
C SER A 404 -17.77 -15.62 20.28
N ARG A 405 -17.29 -14.40 20.54
CA ARG A 405 -16.66 -14.00 21.80
C ARG A 405 -17.46 -12.91 22.50
N ASP A 406 -17.47 -12.97 23.84
CA ASP A 406 -18.14 -11.96 24.68
C ASP A 406 -17.61 -10.55 24.37
N ILE A 407 -18.56 -9.62 24.30
CA ILE A 407 -18.38 -8.24 23.82
C ILE A 407 -17.59 -7.34 24.80
N ASP A 408 -17.21 -7.86 25.97
CA ASP A 408 -16.76 -7.06 27.12
C ASP A 408 -15.29 -6.57 27.07
N ASP A 409 -14.44 -7.10 26.17
CA ASP A 409 -13.00 -6.80 26.12
C ASP A 409 -12.60 -5.71 25.10
N LYS A 410 -13.56 -4.88 24.67
CA LYS A 410 -13.35 -3.86 23.62
C LYS A 410 -12.77 -2.57 24.19
N THR A 411 -11.86 -1.94 23.44
CA THR A 411 -11.39 -0.60 23.78
C THR A 411 -12.57 0.38 23.63
N PRO A 412 -12.97 1.10 24.69
CA PRO A 412 -14.08 2.04 24.61
C PRO A 412 -13.73 3.19 23.66
N LEU A 413 -14.69 3.57 22.83
CA LEU A 413 -14.59 4.73 21.94
C LEU A 413 -15.38 5.90 22.51
N ASP A 414 -14.73 7.05 22.68
CA ASP A 414 -15.34 8.29 23.17
C ASP A 414 -14.78 9.50 22.40
N GLY A 415 -15.60 10.51 22.13
CA GLY A 415 -15.22 11.71 21.40
C GLY A 415 -15.17 11.55 19.87
N LEU A 416 -14.40 12.42 19.23
CA LEU A 416 -14.36 12.56 17.77
C LEU A 416 -13.40 11.57 17.08
N LEU A 417 -13.88 10.98 15.98
CA LEU A 417 -13.14 10.14 15.04
C LEU A 417 -13.23 10.75 13.63
N GLN A 418 -12.12 10.72 12.91
CA GLN A 418 -12.04 11.00 11.48
C GLN A 418 -11.69 9.72 10.72
N LEU A 419 -12.50 9.38 9.72
CA LEU A 419 -12.21 8.35 8.75
C LEU A 419 -12.10 8.99 7.37
N GLY A 420 -11.25 8.48 6.49
CA GLY A 420 -11.09 9.03 5.14
C GLY A 420 -11.04 7.97 4.06
N ALA A 421 -11.53 8.33 2.87
CA ALA A 421 -11.35 7.59 1.62
C ALA A 421 -10.94 8.59 0.55
N GLY A 422 -9.73 8.45 0.00
CA GLY A 422 -9.14 9.50 -0.84
C GLY A 422 -8.92 10.79 -0.06
N ALA A 423 -9.39 11.93 -0.60
CA ALA A 423 -9.39 13.21 0.09
C ALA A 423 -10.65 13.42 0.95
N SER A 424 -11.70 12.65 0.75
CA SER A 424 -12.98 12.83 1.45
C SER A 424 -12.92 12.28 2.88
N CYS A 425 -13.62 12.93 3.79
CA CYS A 425 -13.61 12.69 5.23
C CYS A 425 -15.03 12.40 5.74
N THR A 426 -15.18 11.31 6.48
CA THR A 426 -16.34 11.03 7.32
C THR A 426 -15.97 11.30 8.78
N TRP A 427 -16.84 12.03 9.48
CA TRP A 427 -16.68 12.32 10.90
C TRP A 427 -17.67 11.54 11.74
N ILE A 428 -17.24 11.08 12.91
CA ILE A 428 -18.11 10.40 13.87
C ILE A 428 -17.82 10.96 15.25
N TYR A 429 -18.85 11.45 15.94
CA TYR A 429 -18.74 11.77 17.36
C TYR A 429 -19.47 10.71 18.17
N VAL A 430 -18.81 10.19 19.21
CA VAL A 430 -19.36 9.19 20.13
C VAL A 430 -19.37 9.74 21.55
N ASP A 431 -20.50 9.66 22.23
CA ASP A 431 -20.57 9.86 23.68
C ASP A 431 -20.68 8.48 24.35
N ASN A 432 -19.59 8.01 24.93
CA ASN A 432 -19.49 6.65 25.46
C ASN A 432 -20.41 6.40 26.67
N ASN A 433 -20.76 7.45 27.41
CA ASN A 433 -21.61 7.36 28.61
C ASN A 433 -23.08 7.09 28.23
N SER A 434 -23.61 7.83 27.28
CA SER A 434 -24.97 7.65 26.74
C SER A 434 -25.05 6.58 25.66
N LYS A 435 -23.89 6.12 25.14
CA LYS A 435 -23.77 5.24 23.97
C LYS A 435 -24.39 5.84 22.71
N GLN A 436 -24.41 7.17 22.60
CA GLN A 436 -24.96 7.86 21.44
C GLN A 436 -23.88 8.25 20.44
N ALA A 437 -24.23 8.27 19.16
CA ALA A 437 -23.32 8.69 18.08
C ALA A 437 -24.03 9.55 17.02
N VAL A 438 -23.27 10.46 16.41
CA VAL A 438 -23.67 11.16 15.18
C VAL A 438 -22.59 10.95 14.12
N ILE A 439 -23.02 10.70 12.89
CA ILE A 439 -22.15 10.54 11.72
C ILE A 439 -22.38 11.73 10.79
N ILE A 440 -21.29 12.32 10.29
CA ILE A 440 -21.31 13.49 9.41
C ILE A 440 -20.49 13.16 8.15
N ASP A 441 -21.06 13.44 6.97
CA ASP A 441 -20.52 13.16 5.64
C ASP A 441 -20.09 11.68 5.47
N PRO A 442 -20.99 10.70 5.66
CA PRO A 442 -20.68 9.28 5.47
C PRO A 442 -20.32 8.95 4.02
N LEU A 443 -19.22 8.22 3.81
CA LEU A 443 -18.78 7.75 2.50
C LEU A 443 -19.19 6.29 2.22
N PRO A 444 -19.63 5.93 0.99
CA PRO A 444 -19.98 4.55 0.63
C PRO A 444 -18.84 3.56 0.87
N GLU A 445 -17.59 3.95 0.61
CA GLU A 445 -16.38 3.15 0.81
C GLU A 445 -16.19 2.75 2.28
N LEU A 446 -16.67 3.59 3.20
CA LEU A 446 -16.55 3.40 4.64
C LEU A 446 -17.79 2.76 5.28
N GLN A 447 -18.86 2.57 4.52
CA GLN A 447 -20.16 2.10 5.05
C GLN A 447 -20.03 0.84 5.90
N HIS A 448 -19.27 -0.16 5.45
CA HIS A 448 -19.08 -1.40 6.21
C HIS A 448 -18.28 -1.16 7.51
N ARG A 449 -17.28 -0.30 7.46
CA ARG A 449 -16.46 0.05 8.64
C ARG A 449 -17.30 0.78 9.68
N LEU A 450 -18.15 1.72 9.24
CA LEU A 450 -19.12 2.42 10.08
C LEU A 450 -20.10 1.43 10.72
N ASP A 451 -20.67 0.51 9.93
CA ASP A 451 -21.59 -0.53 10.42
C ASP A 451 -20.95 -1.42 11.50
N THR A 452 -19.70 -1.83 11.26
CA THR A 452 -18.90 -2.64 12.20
C THR A 452 -18.66 -1.87 13.50
N LEU A 453 -18.25 -0.60 13.39
CA LEU A 453 -17.99 0.26 14.55
C LEU A 453 -19.23 0.44 15.42
N LEU A 454 -20.36 0.82 14.81
CA LEU A 454 -21.63 1.06 15.50
C LEU A 454 -22.13 -0.19 16.25
N GLN A 455 -22.14 -1.34 15.57
CA GLN A 455 -22.54 -2.61 16.19
C GLN A 455 -21.58 -3.04 17.29
N CYS A 456 -20.28 -2.90 17.04
CA CYS A 456 -19.25 -3.34 17.97
C CYS A 456 -19.28 -2.52 19.27
N GLN A 457 -19.47 -1.20 19.17
CA GLN A 457 -19.53 -0.29 20.33
C GLN A 457 -20.96 -0.17 20.91
N GLN A 458 -21.95 -0.84 20.31
CA GLN A 458 -23.36 -0.82 20.69
C GLN A 458 -23.95 0.60 20.74
N LEU A 459 -23.72 1.37 19.68
CA LEU A 459 -24.07 2.79 19.64
C LEU A 459 -25.49 3.04 19.10
N GLU A 460 -26.25 3.89 19.78
CA GLU A 460 -27.48 4.49 19.28
C GLU A 460 -27.12 5.68 18.37
N VAL A 461 -27.40 5.54 17.07
CA VAL A 461 -27.21 6.64 16.13
C VAL A 461 -28.34 7.66 16.31
N LYS A 462 -27.99 8.93 16.56
CA LYS A 462 -28.96 10.04 16.70
C LYS A 462 -29.29 10.69 15.37
N ALA A 463 -28.28 10.84 14.52
CA ALA A 463 -28.41 11.42 13.19
C ALA A 463 -27.25 10.97 12.30
N ILE A 464 -27.52 10.94 10.99
CA ILE A 464 -26.52 10.74 9.94
C ILE A 464 -26.75 11.87 8.94
N ILE A 465 -25.81 12.80 8.89
CA ILE A 465 -26.00 14.11 8.28
C ILE A 465 -24.96 14.34 7.18
N ASP A 466 -25.39 14.79 6.02
CA ASP A 466 -24.47 15.40 5.04
C ASP A 466 -24.43 16.91 5.31
N THR A 467 -23.25 17.51 5.24
CA THR A 467 -23.08 18.97 5.40
C THR A 467 -23.57 19.74 4.18
N HIS A 468 -23.71 19.08 3.03
CA HIS A 468 -24.22 19.63 1.78
C HIS A 468 -24.60 18.50 0.81
N GLY A 469 -25.44 18.81 -0.19
CA GLY A 469 -25.61 17.92 -1.33
C GLY A 469 -24.31 17.76 -2.12
N HIS A 470 -23.80 16.54 -2.20
CA HIS A 470 -22.57 16.23 -2.91
C HIS A 470 -22.82 16.14 -4.42
N ALA A 471 -22.15 17.01 -5.19
CA ALA A 471 -22.13 16.95 -6.65
C ALA A 471 -20.96 16.09 -7.18
N ASP A 472 -20.03 15.78 -6.29
CA ASP A 472 -18.72 15.18 -6.49
C ASP A 472 -18.70 13.68 -6.18
N HIS A 473 -19.58 13.21 -5.29
CA HIS A 473 -19.71 11.79 -4.95
C HIS A 473 -21.13 11.43 -4.47
N VAL A 474 -21.40 10.12 -4.35
CA VAL A 474 -22.66 9.61 -3.78
C VAL A 474 -22.48 9.50 -2.27
N SER A 475 -23.38 10.10 -1.48
CA SER A 475 -23.34 9.95 -0.02
C SER A 475 -23.65 8.51 0.41
N GLY A 476 -22.92 8.02 1.41
CA GLY A 476 -23.19 6.76 2.11
C GLY A 476 -24.36 6.84 3.10
N ARG A 477 -25.01 8.01 3.22
CA ARG A 477 -26.05 8.30 4.22
C ARG A 477 -27.24 7.38 4.10
N ASP A 478 -27.82 7.23 2.90
CA ASP A 478 -29.09 6.55 2.71
C ASP A 478 -29.07 5.11 3.24
N VAL A 479 -27.98 4.38 3.00
CA VAL A 479 -27.87 2.97 3.43
C VAL A 479 -27.77 2.86 4.95
N LEU A 480 -27.00 3.74 5.59
CA LEU A 480 -26.87 3.75 7.06
C LEU A 480 -28.15 4.28 7.72
N ALA A 481 -28.77 5.33 7.18
CA ALA A 481 -30.01 5.90 7.70
C ALA A 481 -31.17 4.89 7.61
N ASN A 482 -31.33 4.19 6.49
CA ASN A 482 -32.33 3.13 6.37
C ASN A 482 -32.14 1.99 7.37
N ARG A 483 -30.92 1.78 7.86
CA ARG A 483 -30.62 0.70 8.82
C ARG A 483 -30.80 1.14 10.27
N TYR A 484 -30.31 2.33 10.64
CA TYR A 484 -30.24 2.78 12.02
C TYR A 484 -31.31 3.82 12.38
N LEU A 485 -31.88 4.50 11.38
CA LEU A 485 -32.79 5.63 11.52
C LEU A 485 -34.05 5.48 10.67
N ALA A 486 -34.46 4.25 10.33
CA ALA A 486 -35.54 3.97 9.36
C ALA A 486 -36.87 4.69 9.60
N ASN A 487 -37.15 5.08 10.85
CA ASN A 487 -38.38 5.77 11.26
C ASN A 487 -38.19 7.28 11.49
N GLN A 488 -36.98 7.82 11.26
CA GLN A 488 -36.68 9.23 11.44
C GLN A 488 -37.05 10.00 10.17
N ASP A 489 -37.98 10.95 10.31
CA ASP A 489 -38.31 11.89 9.23
C ASP A 489 -37.30 13.05 9.25
N SER A 490 -36.65 13.29 8.12
CA SER A 490 -35.53 14.23 8.00
C SER A 490 -35.57 15.01 6.69
N ASP A 491 -34.87 16.15 6.66
CA ASP A 491 -34.61 16.87 5.42
C ASP A 491 -33.64 16.10 4.49
N ILE A 492 -33.34 16.70 3.33
CA ILE A 492 -32.49 16.10 2.29
C ILE A 492 -31.06 15.82 2.77
N LEU A 493 -30.59 16.55 3.78
CA LEU A 493 -29.27 16.39 4.37
C LEU A 493 -29.27 15.42 5.55
N GLY A 494 -30.42 14.85 5.91
CA GLY A 494 -30.56 13.95 7.06
C GLY A 494 -30.75 14.67 8.39
N TRP A 495 -31.10 15.96 8.39
CA TRP A 495 -31.44 16.66 9.62
C TRP A 495 -32.88 16.35 10.05
N PRO A 496 -33.13 15.89 11.30
CA PRO A 496 -34.48 15.54 11.74
C PRO A 496 -35.41 16.76 11.78
N TYR A 497 -36.68 16.61 11.37
CA TYR A 497 -37.64 17.73 11.40
C TYR A 497 -38.10 18.12 12.82
N GLN A 498 -38.00 17.20 13.78
CA GLN A 498 -38.35 17.44 15.17
C GLN A 498 -37.08 17.57 15.99
N THR A 499 -36.63 18.81 16.21
CA THR A 499 -35.40 19.13 16.96
C THR A 499 -35.66 20.16 18.05
N GLN A 500 -34.72 20.24 18.99
CA GLN A 500 -34.69 21.32 19.97
C GLN A 500 -34.14 22.59 19.31
N THR A 501 -34.28 23.74 19.95
CA THR A 501 -33.66 24.98 19.46
C THR A 501 -32.76 25.60 20.51
N VAL A 502 -31.68 26.23 20.04
CA VAL A 502 -30.75 27.03 20.85
C VAL A 502 -30.70 28.46 20.32
N GLU A 503 -30.77 29.43 21.21
CA GLU A 503 -30.66 30.84 20.84
C GLU A 503 -29.19 31.28 20.83
N HIS A 504 -28.75 31.89 19.73
CA HIS A 504 -27.45 32.56 19.66
C HIS A 504 -27.55 33.84 18.82
N LEU A 505 -27.10 34.96 19.36
CA LEU A 505 -27.18 36.29 18.74
C LEU A 505 -28.62 36.69 18.31
N GLY A 506 -29.63 36.28 19.07
CA GLY A 506 -31.05 36.54 18.76
C GLY A 506 -31.63 35.70 17.62
N ILE A 507 -30.89 34.68 17.16
CA ILE A 507 -31.33 33.72 16.14
C ILE A 507 -31.54 32.36 16.83
N GLN A 508 -32.67 31.72 16.54
CA GLN A 508 -32.95 30.35 16.97
C GLN A 508 -32.36 29.38 15.96
N TYR A 509 -31.49 28.48 16.41
CA TYR A 509 -30.88 27.42 15.61
C TYR A 509 -31.43 26.06 16.05
N GLU A 510 -31.65 25.17 15.10
CA GLU A 510 -32.02 23.78 15.38
C GLU A 510 -30.84 23.02 16.01
N SER A 511 -31.11 22.13 16.97
CA SER A 511 -30.09 21.32 17.62
C SER A 511 -30.51 19.87 17.92
N ILE A 512 -29.52 18.98 17.92
CA ILE A 512 -29.65 17.56 18.24
C ILE A 512 -28.81 17.26 19.48
N GLU A 513 -29.42 16.68 20.50
CA GLU A 513 -28.74 16.24 21.71
C GLU A 513 -27.93 14.96 21.48
N ILE A 514 -26.70 14.94 22.00
CA ILE A 514 -25.82 13.76 22.03
C ILE A 514 -25.09 13.70 23.38
N GLY A 515 -25.63 12.89 24.28
CA GLY A 515 -25.16 12.77 25.66
C GLY A 515 -25.10 14.11 26.37
N SER A 516 -23.91 14.54 26.78
CA SER A 516 -23.70 15.84 27.45
C SER A 516 -23.53 17.03 26.50
N LEU A 517 -23.52 16.78 25.19
CA LEU A 517 -23.31 17.79 24.15
C LEU A 517 -24.57 17.95 23.28
N GLN A 518 -24.54 18.97 22.43
CA GLN A 518 -25.51 19.17 21.37
C GLN A 518 -24.78 19.56 20.08
N LEU A 519 -25.36 19.15 18.95
CA LEU A 519 -24.95 19.55 17.61
C LEU A 519 -25.93 20.61 17.10
N VAL A 520 -25.43 21.79 16.76
CA VAL A 520 -26.24 22.95 16.33
C VAL A 520 -26.10 23.13 14.82
N LYS A 521 -27.23 23.21 14.09
CA LYS A 521 -27.27 23.45 12.64
C LYS A 521 -27.19 24.94 12.34
N VAL A 522 -26.15 25.36 11.61
CA VAL A 522 -25.95 26.74 11.17
C VAL A 522 -25.98 26.77 9.64
N PRO A 523 -26.96 27.43 8.99
CA PRO A 523 -26.98 27.57 7.55
C PRO A 523 -25.75 28.34 7.05
N THR A 524 -24.99 27.76 6.14
CA THR A 524 -23.77 28.36 5.57
C THR A 524 -23.74 28.22 4.05
N PRO A 525 -24.78 28.71 3.33
CA PRO A 525 -24.86 28.60 1.89
C PRO A 525 -23.66 29.29 1.21
N GLY A 526 -23.23 28.75 0.09
CA GLY A 526 -22.14 29.35 -0.68
C GLY A 526 -21.48 28.37 -1.62
N HIS A 527 -20.91 27.29 -1.08
CA HIS A 527 -20.40 26.18 -1.88
C HIS A 527 -21.55 25.53 -2.65
N THR A 528 -22.61 25.17 -1.93
CA THR A 528 -23.93 24.86 -2.50
C THR A 528 -24.99 25.67 -1.76
N ALA A 529 -26.21 25.73 -2.32
CA ALA A 529 -27.31 26.50 -1.74
C ALA A 529 -27.83 25.90 -0.41
N ASP A 530 -27.64 24.60 -0.22
CA ASP A 530 -28.05 23.82 0.94
C ASP A 530 -26.93 23.60 1.96
N SER A 531 -25.71 24.12 1.72
CA SER A 531 -24.58 23.96 2.65
C SER A 531 -24.91 24.41 4.07
N ILE A 532 -24.57 23.56 5.04
CA ILE A 532 -24.69 23.81 6.48
C ILE A 532 -23.35 23.59 7.19
N SER A 533 -23.21 24.22 8.34
CA SER A 533 -22.13 23.94 9.29
C SER A 533 -22.71 23.46 10.60
N LEU A 534 -22.10 22.44 11.18
CA LEU A 534 -22.58 21.79 12.39
C LEU A 534 -21.63 22.10 13.54
N ILE A 535 -22.14 22.74 14.59
CA ILE A 535 -21.32 23.18 15.72
C ILE A 535 -21.57 22.27 16.92
N LEU A 536 -20.53 21.57 17.37
CA LEU A 536 -20.62 20.71 18.55
C LEU A 536 -20.21 21.49 19.81
N CYS A 537 -21.12 21.59 20.78
CA CYS A 537 -20.94 22.34 22.02
C CYS A 537 -21.64 21.64 23.20
N PRO A 538 -21.40 22.06 24.46
CA PRO A 538 -22.15 21.55 25.62
C PRO A 538 -23.66 21.77 25.49
N LEU A 539 -24.45 20.80 25.96
CA LEU A 539 -25.92 20.89 25.94
C LEU A 539 -26.44 22.10 26.75
N ASN A 540 -25.82 22.36 27.91
CA ASN A 540 -26.10 23.54 28.71
C ASN A 540 -24.98 24.57 28.53
N LEU A 541 -25.29 25.67 27.85
CA LEU A 541 -24.35 26.78 27.62
C LEU A 541 -24.20 27.71 28.83
N GLY A 542 -25.13 27.66 29.81
CA GLY A 542 -25.17 28.59 30.93
C GLY A 542 -25.21 30.05 30.48
N ASP A 543 -24.38 30.90 31.10
CA ASP A 543 -24.24 32.32 30.73
C ASP A 543 -23.31 32.55 29.51
N LYS A 544 -22.78 31.48 28.91
CA LYS A 544 -21.82 31.58 27.79
C LYS A 544 -22.53 31.43 26.45
N THR A 545 -21.95 32.01 25.41
CA THR A 545 -22.50 31.93 24.05
C THR A 545 -22.03 30.67 23.31
N LEU A 546 -22.70 30.32 22.21
CA LEU A 546 -22.27 29.26 21.30
C LEU A 546 -20.82 29.49 20.84
N HIS A 547 -20.49 30.73 20.47
CA HIS A 547 -19.13 31.17 20.14
C HIS A 547 -18.11 30.77 21.22
N GLN A 548 -18.39 31.03 22.49
CA GLN A 548 -17.47 30.75 23.60
C GLN A 548 -17.34 29.27 23.96
N GLN A 549 -18.26 28.41 23.52
CA GLN A 549 -18.33 27.00 23.93
C GLN A 549 -18.23 26.00 22.76
N ALA A 550 -18.17 26.48 21.52
CA ALA A 550 -17.92 25.65 20.35
C ALA A 550 -16.60 24.87 20.50
N LYS A 551 -16.68 23.55 20.35
CA LYS A 551 -15.53 22.63 20.42
C LYS A 551 -15.05 22.28 19.01
N PHE A 552 -15.98 21.81 18.18
CA PHE A 552 -15.75 21.43 16.79
C PHE A 552 -16.79 22.12 15.90
N ALA A 553 -16.39 22.41 14.67
CA ALA A 553 -17.25 22.96 13.63
C ALA A 553 -17.06 22.12 12.35
N PHE A 554 -18.08 21.33 12.01
CA PHE A 554 -18.10 20.57 10.76
C PHE A 554 -18.60 21.50 9.65
N CYS A 555 -17.67 22.09 8.89
CA CYS A 555 -17.96 23.19 7.97
C CYS A 555 -18.28 22.74 6.54
N GLY A 556 -18.34 21.43 6.31
CA GLY A 556 -18.45 20.88 4.98
C GLY A 556 -17.29 21.35 4.11
N ASP A 557 -17.62 21.79 2.90
CA ASP A 557 -16.68 22.46 1.99
C ASP A 557 -16.71 23.99 2.10
N THR A 558 -17.41 24.58 3.08
CA THR A 558 -17.43 26.05 3.29
C THR A 558 -16.02 26.59 3.57
N ILE A 559 -15.29 25.92 4.47
CA ILE A 559 -13.90 26.20 4.81
C ILE A 559 -13.12 24.90 4.69
N LEU A 560 -12.13 24.88 3.81
CA LEU A 560 -11.25 23.74 3.57
C LEU A 560 -9.86 24.01 4.19
N MET A 561 -9.11 22.95 4.46
CA MET A 561 -7.70 23.08 4.83
C MET A 561 -6.90 23.63 3.64
N GLY A 562 -6.55 24.92 3.70
CA GLY A 562 -5.74 25.59 2.68
C GLY A 562 -6.55 26.24 1.55
N SER A 563 -7.89 26.27 1.65
CA SER A 563 -8.75 26.87 0.63
C SER A 563 -10.15 27.21 1.17
N LEU A 564 -11.04 27.64 0.28
CA LEU A 564 -12.48 27.79 0.51
C LEU A 564 -13.21 26.95 -0.54
N GLY A 565 -14.44 26.52 -0.23
CA GLY A 565 -15.28 25.80 -1.18
C GLY A 565 -15.43 26.56 -2.48
N ARG A 566 -15.36 25.86 -3.61
CA ARG A 566 -15.63 26.40 -4.94
C ARG A 566 -17.04 26.97 -5.01
N THR A 567 -17.24 28.00 -5.83
CA THR A 567 -18.51 28.71 -5.95
C THR A 567 -19.00 28.84 -7.40
N ASN A 568 -18.62 27.87 -8.23
CA ASN A 568 -18.93 27.81 -9.66
C ASN A 568 -19.80 26.59 -10.05
N PHE A 569 -20.50 25.95 -9.10
CA PHE A 569 -21.63 25.07 -9.43
C PHE A 569 -22.89 25.89 -9.68
N ASP A 570 -23.87 25.29 -10.36
CA ASP A 570 -25.16 25.95 -10.64
C ASP A 570 -25.90 26.39 -9.37
N SER A 571 -25.71 25.67 -8.25
CA SER A 571 -26.29 25.98 -6.94
C SER A 571 -25.39 26.84 -6.04
N SER A 572 -24.18 27.19 -6.49
CA SER A 572 -23.22 27.96 -5.69
C SER A 572 -23.53 29.46 -5.65
N SER A 573 -23.01 30.16 -4.64
CA SER A 573 -23.02 31.62 -4.57
C SER A 573 -21.83 32.18 -3.78
N SER A 574 -20.92 32.88 -4.47
CA SER A 574 -19.81 33.62 -3.83
C SER A 574 -20.32 34.67 -2.83
N GLN A 575 -21.45 35.31 -3.12
CA GLN A 575 -22.05 36.28 -2.20
C GLN A 575 -22.54 35.60 -0.92
N ALA A 576 -23.22 34.46 -1.04
CA ALA A 576 -23.67 33.70 0.12
C ALA A 576 -22.47 33.21 0.94
N LEU A 577 -21.43 32.68 0.28
CA LEU A 577 -20.20 32.25 0.94
C LEU A 577 -19.57 33.37 1.77
N PHE A 578 -19.47 34.59 1.24
CA PHE A 578 -18.95 35.75 1.98
C PHE A 578 -19.69 35.99 3.30
N HIS A 579 -21.02 35.93 3.27
CA HIS A 579 -21.84 36.10 4.47
C HIS A 579 -21.73 34.91 5.43
N SER A 580 -21.67 33.69 4.91
CA SER A 580 -21.46 32.46 5.69
C SER A 580 -20.14 32.46 6.45
N LEU A 581 -19.05 32.95 5.84
CA LEU A 581 -17.75 33.10 6.50
C LEU A 581 -17.81 34.08 7.68
N LYS A 582 -18.50 35.21 7.51
CA LYS A 582 -18.70 36.18 8.59
C LYS A 582 -19.57 35.61 9.72
N LEU A 583 -20.64 34.90 9.36
CA LEU A 583 -21.51 34.24 10.33
C LEU A 583 -20.72 33.23 11.17
N LEU A 584 -19.89 32.39 10.54
CA LEU A 584 -19.04 31.44 11.23
C LEU A 584 -18.09 32.13 12.21
N ASN A 585 -17.43 33.22 11.81
CA ASN A 585 -16.55 34.00 12.69
C ASN A 585 -17.27 34.54 13.95
N CYS A 586 -18.56 34.85 13.86
CA CYS A 586 -19.39 35.23 15.00
C CYS A 586 -19.97 34.03 15.80
N THR A 587 -19.84 32.81 15.28
CA THR A 587 -20.47 31.60 15.82
C THR A 587 -19.48 30.64 16.47
N ILE A 588 -18.20 30.68 16.08
CA ILE A 588 -17.15 29.81 16.62
C ILE A 588 -15.96 30.63 17.13
N ASN A 589 -15.28 30.16 18.18
CA ASN A 589 -14.12 30.85 18.74
C ASN A 589 -12.81 30.50 18.01
N PRO A 590 -11.73 31.27 18.21
CA PRO A 590 -10.42 31.02 17.60
C PRO A 590 -9.79 29.65 17.90
N ALA A 591 -10.23 28.95 18.96
CA ALA A 591 -9.74 27.63 19.33
C ALA A 591 -10.63 26.48 18.83
N THR A 592 -11.77 26.78 18.20
CA THR A 592 -12.67 25.78 17.62
C THR A 592 -11.99 25.10 16.45
N LEU A 593 -11.95 23.76 16.49
CA LEU A 593 -11.38 22.95 15.42
C LEU A 593 -12.40 22.81 14.29
N ILE A 594 -11.99 23.17 13.08
CA ILE A 594 -12.78 23.09 11.86
C ILE A 594 -12.52 21.75 11.20
N CYS A 595 -13.59 21.01 10.97
CA CYS A 595 -13.64 19.69 10.37
C CYS A 595 -14.27 19.83 8.98
N ALA A 596 -13.47 19.72 7.93
CA ALA A 596 -13.94 19.82 6.54
C ALA A 596 -14.38 18.44 6.01
N SER A 597 -15.21 18.42 4.96
CA SER A 597 -15.53 17.18 4.23
C SER A 597 -14.37 16.70 3.37
N HIS A 598 -13.43 17.59 3.01
CA HIS A 598 -12.26 17.25 2.20
C HIS A 598 -10.93 17.69 2.85
N ASP A 599 -9.94 16.80 2.81
CA ASP A 599 -8.56 16.99 3.24
C ASP A 599 -7.56 16.47 2.20
N TYR A 600 -7.16 17.35 1.29
CA TYR A 600 -6.23 17.02 0.20
C TYR A 600 -4.76 16.88 0.66
N ASN A 601 -4.43 17.26 1.91
CA ASN A 601 -3.05 17.34 2.41
C ASN A 601 -2.75 16.44 3.61
N HIS A 602 -3.75 15.70 4.11
CA HIS A 602 -3.67 15.00 5.38
C HIS A 602 -3.34 15.96 6.54
N GLU A 603 -4.01 17.10 6.57
CA GLU A 603 -3.89 18.12 7.60
C GLU A 603 -4.85 17.92 8.78
N PHE A 604 -5.80 16.99 8.65
CA PHE A 604 -6.82 16.55 9.60
C PHE A 604 -7.85 17.62 9.98
N THR A 605 -7.43 18.82 10.39
CA THR A 605 -8.31 19.89 10.87
C THR A 605 -7.64 21.27 10.74
N THR A 606 -8.40 22.36 10.87
CA THR A 606 -7.85 23.73 10.96
C THR A 606 -8.52 24.56 12.06
N THR A 607 -8.09 25.80 12.25
CA THR A 607 -8.81 26.81 13.04
C THR A 607 -8.91 28.09 12.21
N LEU A 608 -9.83 29.01 12.54
CA LEU A 608 -9.91 30.29 11.83
C LEU A 608 -8.55 31.03 11.81
N PRO A 609 -7.82 31.21 12.93
CA PRO A 609 -6.52 31.88 12.89
C PRO A 609 -5.48 31.15 12.04
N ALA A 610 -5.41 29.82 12.14
CA ALA A 610 -4.46 29.03 11.37
C ALA A 610 -4.75 29.15 9.86
N GLU A 611 -6.03 29.11 9.46
CA GLU A 611 -6.42 29.24 8.06
C GLU A 611 -6.23 30.66 7.53
N MET A 612 -6.59 31.69 8.30
CA MET A 612 -6.37 33.09 7.94
C MET A 612 -4.89 33.42 7.70
N SER A 613 -3.97 32.75 8.39
CA SER A 613 -2.53 32.99 8.21
C SER A 613 -2.00 32.66 6.81
N ARG A 614 -2.70 31.75 6.09
CA ARG A 614 -2.30 31.28 4.75
C ARG A 614 -3.34 31.54 3.66
N ASN A 615 -4.60 31.73 4.03
CA ASN A 615 -5.69 32.06 3.13
C ASN A 615 -5.97 33.57 3.17
N THR A 616 -5.31 34.30 2.28
CA THR A 616 -5.40 35.77 2.20
C THR A 616 -6.82 36.25 1.91
N LEU A 617 -7.62 35.48 1.18
CA LEU A 617 -9.01 35.82 0.88
C LEU A 617 -9.88 35.68 2.14
N LEU A 618 -9.78 34.56 2.86
CA LEU A 618 -10.46 34.37 4.14
C LEU A 618 -10.07 35.47 5.14
N ASN A 619 -8.77 35.75 5.28
CA ASN A 619 -8.28 36.80 6.16
C ASN A 619 -8.88 38.17 5.84
N ALA A 620 -8.92 38.53 4.55
CA ALA A 620 -9.50 39.81 4.12
C ALA A 620 -11.00 39.91 4.43
N VAL A 621 -11.76 38.82 4.30
CA VAL A 621 -13.19 38.78 4.65
C VAL A 621 -13.39 38.96 6.15
N LEU A 622 -12.66 38.20 6.97
CA LEU A 622 -12.85 38.18 8.43
C LEU A 622 -12.30 39.43 9.13
N MET A 623 -11.39 40.16 8.47
CA MET A 623 -10.84 41.44 8.94
C MET A 623 -11.55 42.66 8.35
N ASP A 624 -12.66 42.45 7.62
CA ASP A 624 -13.43 43.52 6.96
C ASP A 624 -12.60 44.38 5.98
N GLN A 625 -11.61 43.78 5.32
CA GLN A 625 -10.68 44.45 4.40
C GLN A 625 -11.10 44.34 2.92
N VAL A 626 -12.22 43.67 2.64
CA VAL A 626 -12.69 43.43 1.27
C VAL A 626 -14.21 43.60 1.21
N SER A 627 -14.69 44.22 0.13
CA SER A 627 -16.12 44.31 -0.15
C SER A 627 -16.66 42.97 -0.67
N VAL A 628 -17.99 42.81 -0.67
CA VAL A 628 -18.62 41.60 -1.23
C VAL A 628 -18.33 41.46 -2.73
N ASP A 629 -18.35 42.56 -3.49
CA ASP A 629 -18.07 42.57 -4.93
C ASP A 629 -16.61 42.19 -5.22
N ASP A 630 -15.67 42.72 -4.43
CA ASP A 630 -14.26 42.35 -4.53
C ASP A 630 -14.04 40.87 -4.19
N PHE A 631 -14.75 40.34 -3.19
CA PHE A 631 -14.69 38.92 -2.85
C PHE A 631 -15.20 38.06 -4.01
N ILE A 632 -16.35 38.39 -4.59
CA ILE A 632 -16.92 37.67 -5.74
C ILE A 632 -15.91 37.62 -6.89
N ALA A 633 -15.30 38.77 -7.24
CA ALA A 633 -14.32 38.85 -8.32
C ALA A 633 -13.06 38.01 -8.04
N ARG A 634 -12.51 38.08 -6.82
CA ARG A 634 -11.33 37.29 -6.43
C ARG A 634 -11.63 35.80 -6.37
N LYS A 635 -12.81 35.43 -5.87
CA LYS A 635 -13.24 34.03 -5.76
C LYS A 635 -13.47 33.40 -7.13
N ALA A 636 -14.11 34.11 -8.06
CA ALA A 636 -14.28 33.65 -9.44
C ALA A 636 -12.93 33.40 -10.13
N LYS A 637 -11.93 34.27 -9.87
CA LYS A 637 -10.56 34.05 -10.38
C LYS A 637 -9.91 32.81 -9.78
N LEU A 638 -10.04 32.57 -8.46
CA LEU A 638 -9.52 31.36 -7.83
C LEU A 638 -10.15 30.10 -8.44
N ASP A 639 -11.47 30.08 -8.59
CA ASP A 639 -12.20 28.92 -9.09
C ASP A 639 -11.96 28.65 -10.58
N SER A 640 -11.55 29.66 -11.36
CA SER A 640 -11.20 29.49 -12.77
C SER A 640 -10.00 28.55 -13.02
N HIS A 641 -9.27 28.20 -11.96
CA HIS A 641 -8.15 27.25 -12.00
C HIS A 641 -8.56 25.80 -11.70
N LEU A 642 -9.85 25.55 -11.40
CA LEU A 642 -10.39 24.22 -11.20
C LEU A 642 -10.76 23.61 -12.56
N ASN A 643 -10.29 22.38 -12.81
CA ASN A 643 -10.59 21.63 -14.03
C ASN A 643 -11.54 20.48 -13.69
N ASP A 644 -12.68 20.42 -14.37
CA ASP A 644 -13.65 19.31 -14.28
C ASP A 644 -13.46 18.35 -15.48
N GLU A 645 -12.25 17.83 -15.69
CA GLU A 645 -11.98 16.90 -16.79
C GLU A 645 -12.67 15.55 -16.54
N VAL A 646 -13.35 15.03 -17.57
CA VAL A 646 -14.06 13.75 -17.50
C VAL A 646 -13.08 12.62 -17.13
N GLY A 647 -13.32 11.97 -16.00
CA GLY A 647 -12.46 10.90 -15.47
C GLY A 647 -11.41 11.36 -14.44
N THR A 648 -11.45 12.63 -14.00
CA THR A 648 -10.66 13.14 -12.88
C THR A 648 -11.53 13.41 -11.65
N GLU A 649 -10.95 13.33 -10.45
CA GLU A 649 -11.63 13.64 -9.18
C GLU A 649 -12.04 15.12 -9.17
N ILE A 650 -13.33 15.40 -8.91
CA ILE A 650 -13.84 16.77 -8.86
C ILE A 650 -13.27 17.45 -7.62
N MET A 651 -12.49 18.50 -7.81
CA MET A 651 -11.88 19.25 -6.73
C MET A 651 -12.87 20.27 -6.18
N CYS A 652 -13.11 20.25 -4.86
CA CYS A 652 -14.10 21.12 -4.21
C CYS A 652 -13.54 22.47 -3.75
N GLY A 653 -12.27 22.77 -4.01
CA GLY A 653 -11.66 24.08 -3.73
C GLY A 653 -10.37 24.33 -4.51
N ALA A 654 -10.15 25.59 -4.92
CA ALA A 654 -8.97 26.00 -5.68
C ALA A 654 -7.72 25.92 -4.79
N TYR A 655 -6.91 24.88 -5.02
CA TYR A 655 -5.75 24.59 -4.21
C TYR A 655 -4.57 25.50 -4.58
N VAL A 656 -4.01 26.22 -3.61
CA VAL A 656 -2.79 26.99 -3.79
C VAL A 656 -1.61 26.09 -3.42
N GLY A 657 -0.71 25.84 -4.38
CA GLY A 657 0.42 24.92 -4.26
C GLY A 657 1.27 25.09 -2.99
N SER A 658 1.68 23.93 -2.44
CA SER A 658 2.54 23.71 -1.26
C SER A 658 2.24 24.59 -0.05
N CYS A 659 1.49 24.07 0.92
CA CYS A 659 1.55 24.60 2.27
C CYS A 659 3.00 24.55 2.74
N ASP A 660 3.57 25.67 3.20
CA ASP A 660 4.94 25.74 3.73
C ASP A 660 5.07 24.71 4.86
N LYS A 661 5.69 23.57 4.53
CA LYS A 661 5.93 22.49 5.51
C LYS A 661 6.98 23.00 6.48
N SER A 662 6.53 23.48 7.64
CA SER A 662 7.44 23.89 8.70
C SER A 662 8.39 22.73 9.03
N ALA A 663 9.68 23.06 9.19
CA ALA A 663 10.67 22.08 9.60
C ALA A 663 10.37 21.66 11.05
N ILE A 664 9.83 20.46 11.21
CA ILE A 664 9.58 19.85 12.52
C ILE A 664 10.89 19.27 13.05
N LYS A 665 11.13 19.41 14.36
CA LYS A 665 12.27 18.77 15.01
C LYS A 665 12.18 17.25 14.85
N GLU A 666 13.24 16.67 14.29
CA GLU A 666 13.39 15.23 14.13
C GLU A 666 14.24 14.66 15.26
N TYR A 667 13.77 13.60 15.88
CA TYR A 667 14.59 12.73 16.73
C TYR A 667 14.98 11.48 15.95
N ASP A 668 16.21 11.02 16.15
CA ASP A 668 16.59 9.62 15.89
C ASP A 668 16.56 8.83 17.21
N ALA A 669 16.80 7.51 17.15
CA ALA A 669 16.77 6.64 18.32
C ALA A 669 17.66 7.13 19.47
N LYS A 670 18.88 7.58 19.16
CA LYS A 670 19.89 7.98 20.14
C LYS A 670 19.53 9.31 20.80
N SER A 671 19.13 10.29 20.00
CA SER A 671 18.74 11.61 20.49
C SER A 671 17.42 11.57 21.26
N LEU A 672 16.49 10.68 20.91
CA LEU A 672 15.26 10.48 21.69
C LEU A 672 15.58 9.84 23.05
N ALA A 673 16.37 8.76 23.07
CA ALA A 673 16.80 8.12 24.32
C ALA A 673 17.50 9.12 25.26
N ALA A 674 18.42 9.93 24.72
CA ALA A 674 19.10 10.97 25.49
C ALA A 674 18.14 12.04 26.04
N ALA A 675 17.08 12.38 25.31
CA ALA A 675 16.06 13.33 25.76
C ALA A 675 15.10 12.75 26.82
N ILE A 676 14.86 11.43 26.79
CA ILE A 676 14.10 10.76 27.85
C ILE A 676 14.92 10.71 29.14
N ASP A 677 16.21 10.38 29.03
CA ASP A 677 17.13 10.27 30.17
C ASP A 677 17.46 11.63 30.83
N SER A 678 17.43 12.72 30.06
CA SER A 678 17.79 14.07 30.54
C SER A 678 16.77 14.70 31.50
N LYS A 679 15.66 14.02 31.84
CA LYS A 679 14.48 14.61 32.51
C LYS A 679 13.86 15.79 31.75
N ASP A 680 14.15 15.95 30.46
CA ASP A 680 13.25 16.74 29.62
C ASP A 680 11.88 16.04 29.72
N GLU A 681 10.81 16.74 30.12
CA GLU A 681 9.47 16.18 30.36
C GLU A 681 8.78 15.80 29.02
N VAL A 682 9.51 15.08 28.14
CA VAL A 682 9.10 14.69 26.80
C VAL A 682 7.98 13.67 26.89
N ARG A 683 6.91 13.94 26.15
CA ARG A 683 5.72 13.08 26.10
C ARG A 683 5.68 12.35 24.78
N ILE A 684 5.83 11.04 24.84
CA ILE A 684 5.80 10.17 23.66
C ILE A 684 4.35 9.79 23.38
N ILE A 685 3.88 10.10 22.17
CA ILE A 685 2.53 9.78 21.71
C ILE A 685 2.63 8.82 20.54
N ASP A 686 2.12 7.61 20.72
CA ASP A 686 2.04 6.60 19.68
C ASP A 686 0.77 6.78 18.88
N ILE A 687 0.92 7.21 17.63
CA ILE A 687 -0.19 7.53 16.74
C ILE A 687 -0.65 6.37 15.85
N ARG A 688 -0.17 5.16 16.12
CA ARG A 688 -0.68 3.95 15.45
C ARG A 688 -2.10 3.64 15.89
N GLU A 689 -2.85 2.92 15.06
CA GLU A 689 -4.20 2.51 15.40
C GLU A 689 -4.19 1.51 16.58
N PRO A 690 -5.29 1.38 17.36
CA PRO A 690 -5.27 0.59 18.59
C PRO A 690 -4.86 -0.87 18.39
N HIS A 691 -5.24 -1.48 17.27
CA HIS A 691 -4.84 -2.85 16.94
C HIS A 691 -3.34 -3.00 16.68
N GLU A 692 -2.69 -1.99 16.08
CA GLU A 692 -1.24 -1.99 15.87
C GLU A 692 -0.50 -1.82 17.21
N TYR A 693 -1.02 -0.92 18.05
CA TYR A 693 -0.45 -0.66 19.38
C TYR A 693 -0.53 -1.91 20.27
N ALA A 694 -1.69 -2.59 20.29
CA ALA A 694 -1.91 -3.80 21.08
C ALA A 694 -0.96 -4.97 20.71
N LEU A 695 -0.51 -5.04 19.45
CA LEU A 695 0.36 -6.11 18.97
C LEU A 695 1.82 -5.91 19.37
N SER A 696 2.29 -4.67 19.36
CA SER A 696 3.67 -4.34 19.65
C SER A 696 3.81 -2.88 20.05
N HIS A 697 4.02 -2.59 21.32
CA HIS A 697 4.38 -1.27 21.82
C HIS A 697 5.55 -1.35 22.83
N PRO A 698 6.43 -0.35 22.89
CA PRO A 698 7.40 -0.23 23.98
C PRO A 698 6.66 -0.09 25.32
N GLN A 699 7.18 -0.69 26.40
CA GLN A 699 6.60 -0.53 27.74
C GLN A 699 6.83 0.86 28.35
N GLU A 700 7.73 1.66 27.78
CA GLU A 700 8.03 3.01 28.27
C GLU A 700 6.91 4.00 27.87
N SER A 701 6.11 4.43 28.86
CA SER A 701 5.42 5.73 28.96
C SER A 701 4.71 6.33 27.72
N SER A 702 4.45 5.57 26.65
CA SER A 702 3.80 6.10 25.46
C SER A 702 2.29 5.95 25.56
N GLN A 703 1.58 7.07 25.43
CA GLN A 703 0.12 7.06 25.32
C GLN A 703 -0.26 6.75 23.87
N ASN A 704 -1.17 5.80 23.65
CA ASN A 704 -1.74 5.58 22.32
C ASN A 704 -2.79 6.65 22.02
N VAL A 705 -2.58 7.39 20.94
CA VAL A 705 -3.52 8.37 20.39
C VAL A 705 -3.65 8.06 18.89
N PRO A 706 -4.56 7.17 18.50
CA PRO A 706 -4.74 6.76 17.11
C PRO A 706 -4.83 7.97 16.17
N LEU A 707 -4.26 7.86 14.98
CA LEU A 707 -4.27 8.95 14.01
C LEU A 707 -5.71 9.38 13.67
N THR A 708 -6.62 8.42 13.60
CA THR A 708 -8.07 8.65 13.45
C THR A 708 -8.70 9.50 14.56
N ARG A 709 -8.07 9.60 15.74
CA ARG A 709 -8.52 10.41 16.89
C ARG A 709 -7.62 11.62 17.15
N LEU A 710 -6.73 11.97 16.22
CA LEU A 710 -5.80 13.10 16.38
C LEU A 710 -6.53 14.41 16.66
N VAL A 711 -7.66 14.67 15.99
CA VAL A 711 -8.44 15.90 16.16
C VAL A 711 -9.04 16.00 17.57
N GLN A 712 -9.56 14.90 18.12
CA GLN A 712 -10.01 14.83 19.51
C GLN A 712 -8.87 15.13 20.48
N PHE A 713 -7.70 14.53 20.27
CA PHE A 713 -6.52 14.78 21.11
C PHE A 713 -6.05 16.24 21.05
N ILE A 714 -6.03 16.84 19.86
CA ILE A 714 -5.70 18.26 19.69
C ILE A 714 -6.66 19.14 20.49
N HIS A 715 -7.95 18.81 20.53
CA HIS A 715 -8.94 19.54 21.33
C HIS A 715 -8.65 19.42 22.83
N GLU A 716 -8.39 18.20 23.32
CA GLU A 716 -8.10 17.95 24.73
C GLU A 716 -6.80 18.62 25.22
N GLN A 717 -5.81 18.78 24.32
CA GLN A 717 -4.50 19.33 24.65
C GLN A 717 -4.32 20.81 24.29
N GLN A 718 -5.40 21.57 24.02
CA GLN A 718 -5.31 23.00 23.67
C GLN A 718 -4.55 23.84 24.71
N HIS A 719 -4.60 23.46 26.00
CA HIS A 719 -3.90 24.16 27.08
C HIS A 719 -2.44 23.71 27.28
N GLN A 720 -1.96 22.75 26.48
CA GLN A 720 -0.66 22.11 26.63
C GLN A 720 0.18 22.18 25.34
N LYS A 721 -0.08 23.18 24.49
CA LYS A 721 0.62 23.37 23.21
C LYS A 721 2.12 23.60 23.34
N ASP A 722 2.57 24.13 24.47
CA ASP A 722 3.99 24.41 24.74
C ASP A 722 4.76 23.23 25.35
N LYS A 723 4.07 22.13 25.67
CA LYS A 723 4.72 20.91 26.17
C LYS A 723 5.53 20.23 25.06
N PRO A 724 6.67 19.58 25.39
CA PRO A 724 7.46 18.86 24.42
C PRO A 724 6.81 17.52 24.07
N TRP A 725 6.28 17.42 22.87
CA TRP A 725 5.57 16.24 22.35
C TRP A 725 6.42 15.54 21.29
N VAL A 726 6.57 14.23 21.38
CA VAL A 726 7.23 13.41 20.35
C VAL A 726 6.24 12.40 19.82
N LEU A 727 5.82 12.58 18.56
CA LEU A 727 4.95 11.64 17.88
C LEU A 727 5.75 10.49 17.30
N VAL A 728 5.25 9.27 17.49
CA VAL A 728 5.89 8.04 17.00
C VAL A 728 4.90 7.20 16.23
N CYS A 729 5.40 6.52 15.20
CA CYS A 729 4.66 5.52 14.44
C CYS A 729 5.66 4.50 13.89
N ARG A 730 5.17 3.56 13.05
CA ARG A 730 6.00 2.50 12.45
C ARG A 730 7.22 3.02 11.67
N SER A 731 7.00 3.86 10.65
CA SER A 731 8.04 4.29 9.70
C SER A 731 8.47 5.76 9.84
N GLY A 732 7.83 6.51 10.76
CA GLY A 732 7.98 7.96 10.90
C GLY A 732 7.10 8.79 9.96
N SER A 733 6.49 8.17 8.92
CA SER A 733 5.71 8.90 7.91
C SER A 733 4.43 9.51 8.48
N ARG A 734 3.61 8.72 9.18
CA ARG A 734 2.36 9.21 9.81
C ARG A 734 2.66 10.27 10.88
N SER A 735 3.70 10.04 11.69
CA SER A 735 4.04 10.92 12.80
C SER A 735 4.58 12.26 12.34
N MET A 736 5.30 12.29 11.21
CA MET A 736 5.73 13.54 10.58
C MET A 736 4.52 14.37 10.12
N VAL A 737 3.55 13.75 9.44
CA VAL A 737 2.35 14.44 8.94
C VAL A 737 1.50 14.96 10.11
N ALA A 738 1.27 14.13 11.13
CA ALA A 738 0.56 14.55 12.34
C ALA A 738 1.28 15.70 13.08
N ALA A 739 2.61 15.66 13.16
CA ALA A 739 3.39 16.70 13.81
C ALA A 739 3.33 18.02 13.04
N GLN A 740 3.34 17.98 11.70
CA GLN A 740 3.12 19.16 10.86
C GLN A 740 1.73 19.78 11.08
N ALA A 741 0.69 18.94 11.13
CA ALA A 741 -0.67 19.39 11.42
C ALA A 741 -0.78 20.05 12.79
N MET A 742 -0.25 19.43 13.85
CA MET A 742 -0.25 19.99 15.20
C MET A 742 0.57 21.28 15.29
N HIS A 743 1.74 21.34 14.64
CA HIS A 743 2.58 22.54 14.66
C HIS A 743 1.85 23.76 14.08
N ARG A 744 1.15 23.58 12.94
CA ARG A 744 0.30 24.61 12.33
C ARG A 744 -0.78 25.14 13.27
N LEU A 745 -1.24 24.32 14.21
CA LEU A 745 -2.25 24.69 15.22
C LEU A 745 -1.64 25.27 16.50
N GLY A 746 -0.34 25.57 16.50
CA GLY A 746 0.37 26.26 17.57
C GLY A 746 1.09 25.36 18.56
N PHE A 747 1.22 24.05 18.30
CA PHE A 747 2.06 23.18 19.13
C PHE A 747 3.54 23.46 18.86
N SER A 748 4.13 24.35 19.65
CA SER A 748 5.44 24.95 19.41
C SER A 748 6.61 23.98 19.61
N GLN A 749 6.44 22.98 20.49
CA GLN A 749 7.45 21.96 20.81
C GLN A 749 7.04 20.54 20.36
N ILE A 750 6.35 20.44 19.23
CA ILE A 750 6.06 19.14 18.60
C ILE A 750 7.25 18.63 17.79
N SER A 751 7.52 17.34 17.90
CA SER A 751 8.60 16.63 17.21
C SER A 751 8.12 15.25 16.77
N HIS A 752 8.91 14.55 15.94
CA HIS A 752 8.63 13.15 15.64
C HIS A 752 9.89 12.29 15.59
N LEU A 753 9.71 10.98 15.71
CA LEU A 753 10.77 9.99 15.52
C LEU A 753 10.96 9.71 14.03
N LYS A 754 12.13 10.08 13.50
CA LYS A 754 12.53 9.83 12.11
C LYS A 754 12.76 8.34 11.90
N GLY A 755 12.16 7.79 10.84
CA GLY A 755 12.21 6.34 10.58
C GLY A 755 11.30 5.51 11.46
N GLY A 756 10.64 6.14 12.46
CA GLY A 756 9.73 5.47 13.39
C GLY A 756 10.41 4.33 14.16
N TYR A 757 9.61 3.42 14.70
CA TYR A 757 10.14 2.24 15.39
C TYR A 757 11.01 1.37 14.48
N ALA A 758 10.72 1.30 13.18
CA ALA A 758 11.44 0.44 12.24
C ALA A 758 12.94 0.74 12.14
N LEU A 759 13.38 1.98 12.37
CA LEU A 759 14.79 2.38 12.35
C LEU A 759 15.34 2.76 13.72
N SER A 760 14.57 2.50 14.79
CA SER A 760 14.89 2.97 16.15
C SER A 760 15.17 1.87 17.17
N HIS A 761 15.45 0.65 16.68
CA HIS A 761 15.91 -0.47 17.48
C HIS A 761 17.37 -0.33 17.91
#